data_AF-A0AAA9S4E6-F1
#
_entry.id   AF-A0AAA9S4E6-F1
#
_cell.length_a   1.000
_cell.length_b   1.000
_cell.length_c   1.000
_cell.angle_alpha   90.00
_cell.angle_beta   90.00
_cell.angle_gamma   90.00
#
_symmetry.space_group_name_H-M   'P 1'
#
loop_
_entity.id
_entity.type
_entity.pdbx_description
1 polymer ?
#
loop_
_entity_poly.entity_id
_entity_poly.type
_entity_poly.pdbx_seq_one_letter_code
_entity_poly.pdbx_strand_id
1 'polypeptide(L)'
;MACGTRMMPMTSPDMTSPTSASRGRYWRSQWTAGNRACSCAQVPCRLQAQLRRSPAFRTSPRPGGGGGRHRTSTSCPPHSVYSGDASIVGQWAPWENLQSGRRGLVGQGLRYNFTHLDRYLDLLRENQLVPGFELMGSPSGRFTNFEDKQQVFEWRNLVSLLARRYIGRYGLEHVSKWNFETWNEPDHHDFDNVSMTLQGFLNYYDACSEGLRAASPALRLGGPGDAFHAPPRSPLCWGLLGHCNNGSNFFTGEVGVRLDYIALHKKGAGSSIFILEQEAAVVQQIQRLFPKFADTPIYNDEADPLVGWSLPQPWRADVTYAAMVVKVVAQHQNLLLANASSAVRYALLSNDNAFLSYHPHQFSQRTLTARFQVNDTRPPHVQLLRKPVLTAMALLALLDGEQLWAEVSRGGTVLDSNHTVGVLASVHRPTGPADAWRATVLVYGSDDTRAHANRTVPLILSLQGVPPGPEVVFVELYVDNWLCNPYGEWRRLGMPVFPSAAQFRRMRAAEDPAAVKPRSFPSSGRLTLRPPLALPSLLLVHVCARPEEPPGQVTRLRALPLTRGQLLLVWSDERVGSKCLWTYEIQFCPEGGVFAPISRKPSTFNLFVFSPDTAVVSGSYRVCAVDYWARPGPFSSPVRYLEAPAS
;
A
#
# COMPACT_ATOMS: atom_id res chain seq x y z
N MET A 1 -32.48 81.40 -24.18
CA MET A 1 -31.09 80.89 -24.10
C MET A 1 -31.20 79.42 -23.72
N ALA A 2 -31.20 78.48 -24.67
CA ALA A 2 -30.09 78.04 -25.54
C ALA A 2 -29.02 77.31 -24.71
N CYS A 3 -28.44 76.17 -25.09
CA CYS A 3 -28.55 75.25 -26.23
C CYS A 3 -27.87 73.94 -25.74
N GLY A 4 -28.30 72.74 -26.12
CA GLY A 4 -27.93 72.08 -27.39
C GLY A 4 -26.58 71.35 -27.23
N THR A 5 -26.37 70.09 -27.61
CA THR A 5 -26.87 69.34 -28.78
C THR A 5 -26.47 67.86 -28.55
N ARG A 6 -27.41 66.89 -28.48
CA ARG A 6 -27.92 65.99 -29.56
C ARG A 6 -26.92 64.91 -30.02
N MET A 7 -27.29 63.70 -30.45
CA MET A 7 -28.52 62.87 -30.56
C MET A 7 -27.98 61.51 -31.09
N MET A 8 -28.23 60.38 -30.46
CA MET A 8 -29.40 59.49 -30.54
C MET A 8 -29.38 58.42 -31.66
N PRO A 9 -30.04 57.27 -31.40
CA PRO A 9 -29.92 55.97 -32.07
C PRO A 9 -31.21 55.56 -32.82
N MET A 10 -31.26 54.38 -33.41
CA MET A 10 -32.49 53.64 -33.78
C MET A 10 -32.13 52.16 -34.01
N THR A 11 -32.91 51.11 -33.77
CA THR A 11 -34.25 50.83 -33.20
C THR A 11 -34.37 49.29 -33.18
N SER A 12 -35.04 48.73 -32.17
CA SER A 12 -35.71 47.41 -32.15
C SER A 12 -36.84 47.32 -33.22
N PRO A 13 -37.65 46.24 -33.42
CA PRO A 13 -37.95 45.09 -32.54
C PRO A 13 -38.27 43.72 -33.21
N ASP A 14 -38.57 42.74 -32.36
CA ASP A 14 -39.69 41.78 -32.44
C ASP A 14 -39.69 40.46 -33.26
N MET A 15 -40.28 39.47 -32.57
CA MET A 15 -41.17 38.38 -33.03
C MET A 15 -40.63 36.94 -33.26
N THR A 16 -41.07 36.07 -32.32
CA THR A 16 -41.76 34.78 -32.52
C THR A 16 -41.04 33.56 -33.16
N SER A 17 -40.95 32.50 -32.35
CA SER A 17 -40.99 31.05 -32.68
C SER A 17 -42.10 30.66 -33.68
N PRO A 18 -42.16 29.47 -34.36
CA PRO A 18 -41.76 28.14 -33.86
C PRO A 18 -41.33 27.03 -34.88
N THR A 19 -40.89 25.88 -34.33
CA THR A 19 -41.07 24.46 -34.76
C THR A 19 -40.64 23.91 -36.15
N SER A 20 -39.89 22.79 -36.03
CA SER A 20 -40.05 21.47 -36.72
C SER A 20 -39.04 21.02 -37.79
N ALA A 21 -38.36 19.93 -37.42
CA ALA A 21 -37.91 18.76 -38.18
C ALA A 21 -37.97 18.76 -39.73
N SER A 22 -36.86 18.40 -40.39
CA SER A 22 -36.57 17.01 -40.82
C SER A 22 -35.52 16.90 -41.96
N ARG A 23 -34.63 15.91 -41.80
CA ARG A 23 -34.06 14.95 -42.79
C ARG A 23 -33.21 15.41 -44.01
N GLY A 24 -32.07 14.72 -44.15
CA GLY A 24 -31.41 14.32 -45.42
C GLY A 24 -29.87 14.47 -45.36
N ARG A 25 -29.06 13.48 -44.94
CA ARG A 25 -28.55 12.22 -45.57
C ARG A 25 -27.56 12.37 -46.75
N TYR A 26 -26.58 11.44 -46.73
CA TYR A 26 -25.58 10.99 -47.73
C TYR A 26 -24.18 11.63 -47.60
N TRP A 27 -23.06 10.92 -47.40
CA TRP A 27 -22.55 9.59 -47.83
C TRP A 27 -21.62 8.94 -46.74
N ARG A 28 -21.72 7.69 -46.25
CA ARG A 28 -21.23 6.34 -46.72
C ARG A 28 -19.91 6.35 -47.52
N SER A 29 -18.86 5.59 -47.16
CA SER A 29 -18.78 4.11 -47.22
C SER A 29 -17.66 3.50 -46.31
N GLN A 30 -18.00 2.40 -45.59
CA GLN A 30 -17.47 1.03 -45.70
C GLN A 30 -16.16 0.71 -44.95
N TRP A 31 -16.25 -0.06 -43.86
CA TRP A 31 -15.39 -1.21 -43.55
C TRP A 31 -16.20 -2.23 -42.72
N THR A 32 -16.26 -3.48 -43.19
CA THR A 32 -16.99 -4.59 -42.57
C THR A 32 -16.05 -5.56 -41.84
N ALA A 33 -16.45 -5.87 -40.61
CA ALA A 33 -16.37 -7.12 -39.85
C ALA A 33 -15.18 -8.10 -40.04
N GLY A 34 -14.54 -8.40 -38.89
CA GLY A 34 -13.75 -9.61 -38.67
C GLY A 34 -13.52 -9.86 -37.18
N ASN A 35 -14.45 -10.60 -36.55
CA ASN A 35 -14.26 -11.21 -35.24
C ASN A 35 -12.99 -12.07 -35.22
N ARG A 36 -12.13 -11.90 -34.21
CA ARG A 36 -11.32 -13.01 -33.68
C ARG A 36 -10.79 -12.69 -32.28
N ALA A 37 -11.15 -13.56 -31.35
CA ALA A 37 -10.54 -13.72 -30.04
C ALA A 37 -9.05 -14.08 -30.20
N CYS A 38 -8.19 -13.50 -29.35
CA CYS A 38 -6.82 -13.98 -29.18
C CYS A 38 -6.71 -14.72 -27.85
N SER A 39 -6.76 -16.05 -27.97
CA SER A 39 -6.27 -17.01 -27.00
C SER A 39 -4.74 -16.90 -26.87
N CYS A 40 -4.24 -17.09 -25.66
CA CYS A 40 -2.86 -17.47 -25.39
C CYS A 40 -2.44 -18.63 -26.31
N ALA A 41 -1.31 -18.49 -26.98
CA ALA A 41 -0.65 -19.61 -27.62
C ALA A 41 0.87 -19.50 -27.43
N GLN A 42 1.40 -20.61 -26.93
CA GLN A 42 2.79 -20.97 -26.78
C GLN A 42 3.57 -20.76 -28.08
N VAL A 43 4.82 -20.34 -27.95
CA VAL A 43 5.80 -20.28 -29.05
C VAL A 43 6.53 -21.63 -29.14
N PRO A 44 6.51 -22.33 -30.28
CA PRO A 44 7.48 -23.39 -30.55
C PRO A 44 8.58 -22.89 -31.49
N CYS A 45 9.82 -23.12 -31.08
CA CYS A 45 11.03 -23.01 -31.89
C CYS A 45 11.00 -23.98 -33.09
N ARG A 46 11.36 -23.49 -34.29
CA ARG A 46 12.04 -24.29 -35.33
C ARG A 46 13.05 -23.44 -36.10
N LEU A 47 14.25 -24.03 -36.22
CA LEU A 47 15.42 -23.59 -36.99
C LEU A 47 15.22 -23.66 -38.52
N GLN A 48 15.92 -22.77 -39.24
CA GLN A 48 16.85 -23.03 -40.37
C GLN A 48 17.41 -21.66 -40.83
N ALA A 49 18.67 -21.30 -40.62
CA ALA A 49 19.95 -21.70 -41.26
C ALA A 49 20.29 -20.93 -42.56
N GLN A 50 21.60 -20.57 -42.68
CA GLN A 50 22.38 -20.04 -43.84
C GLN A 50 22.61 -18.49 -43.88
N LEU A 51 23.81 -17.89 -44.02
CA LEU A 51 25.17 -18.29 -44.46
C LEU A 51 26.27 -17.25 -44.07
N ARG A 52 27.50 -17.75 -43.80
CA ARG A 52 28.86 -17.28 -44.20
C ARG A 52 29.48 -15.97 -43.65
N ARG A 53 30.59 -16.04 -42.89
CA ARG A 53 32.04 -16.09 -43.32
C ARG A 53 33.02 -15.93 -42.12
N SER A 54 34.07 -16.76 -42.09
CA SER A 54 35.22 -16.87 -41.15
C SER A 54 36.32 -15.79 -41.40
N PRO A 55 37.59 -15.87 -40.87
CA PRO A 55 38.27 -16.75 -39.86
C PRO A 55 39.09 -15.92 -38.80
N ALA A 56 39.75 -16.42 -37.74
CA ALA A 56 40.89 -17.36 -37.55
C ALA A 56 41.21 -17.38 -36.01
N PHE A 57 41.88 -18.32 -35.32
CA PHE A 57 43.19 -18.95 -35.53
C PHE A 57 43.35 -20.25 -34.66
N ARG A 58 44.22 -21.14 -35.16
CA ARG A 58 44.81 -22.41 -34.64
C ARG A 58 45.25 -22.37 -33.14
N THR A 59 45.40 -23.46 -32.38
CA THR A 59 46.31 -24.63 -32.57
C THR A 59 45.96 -25.87 -31.71
N SER A 60 46.19 -27.06 -32.28
CA SER A 60 46.22 -28.43 -31.69
C SER A 60 47.59 -28.71 -30.97
N PRO A 61 47.98 -29.95 -30.53
CA PRO A 61 47.30 -31.26 -30.46
C PRO A 61 47.55 -32.15 -29.19
N ARG A 62 46.81 -33.28 -29.17
CA ARG A 62 46.92 -34.63 -28.49
C ARG A 62 48.35 -35.26 -28.41
N PRO A 63 48.63 -36.46 -27.80
CA PRO A 63 47.82 -37.72 -27.64
C PRO A 63 48.01 -38.48 -26.29
N GLY A 64 47.48 -39.67 -25.96
CA GLY A 64 46.70 -40.73 -26.63
C GLY A 64 46.51 -41.97 -25.69
N GLY A 65 45.80 -42.99 -26.21
CA GLY A 65 45.69 -44.39 -25.69
C GLY A 65 44.51 -44.65 -24.72
N GLY A 66 43.66 -45.69 -24.85
CA GLY A 66 43.54 -46.83 -25.76
C GLY A 66 42.47 -47.83 -25.24
N GLY A 67 41.77 -48.55 -26.15
CA GLY A 67 40.93 -49.75 -25.91
C GLY A 67 39.54 -49.52 -25.27
N GLY A 68 38.45 -50.22 -25.58
CA GLY A 68 38.14 -51.26 -26.56
C GLY A 68 36.68 -51.76 -26.35
N ARG A 69 35.93 -51.88 -27.46
CA ARG A 69 34.81 -52.80 -27.81
C ARG A 69 33.48 -52.89 -27.01
N HIS A 70 32.42 -52.84 -27.85
CA HIS A 70 31.15 -53.62 -27.91
C HIS A 70 29.81 -53.07 -27.37
N ARG A 71 28.96 -52.73 -28.37
CA ARG A 71 27.48 -52.86 -28.53
C ARG A 71 26.68 -53.42 -27.33
N THR A 72 25.58 -52.74 -26.96
CA THR A 72 24.19 -53.02 -27.41
C THR A 72 23.21 -51.95 -26.91
N SER A 73 22.07 -51.88 -27.59
CA SER A 73 20.88 -51.04 -27.41
C SER A 73 20.33 -50.95 -25.98
N THR A 74 19.79 -49.79 -25.59
CA THR A 74 18.45 -49.66 -24.96
C THR A 74 18.02 -48.20 -24.80
N SER A 75 16.70 -48.03 -24.91
CA SER A 75 15.84 -46.87 -24.74
C SER A 75 16.06 -46.04 -23.46
N CYS A 76 15.99 -44.71 -23.60
CA CYS A 76 15.89 -43.74 -22.50
C CYS A 76 14.42 -43.37 -22.21
N PRO A 77 13.95 -43.43 -20.95
CA PRO A 77 12.85 -42.63 -20.43
C PRO A 77 13.37 -41.35 -19.73
N PRO A 78 12.50 -40.34 -19.47
CA PRO A 78 12.90 -38.99 -19.09
C PRO A 78 13.22 -38.80 -17.60
N HIS A 79 14.00 -37.73 -17.35
CA HIS A 79 14.54 -37.29 -16.08
C HIS A 79 13.50 -36.93 -15.01
N SER A 80 13.75 -37.45 -13.80
CA SER A 80 13.13 -37.09 -12.52
C SER A 80 13.76 -35.82 -11.94
N VAL A 81 12.91 -34.97 -11.36
CA VAL A 81 13.27 -33.79 -10.56
C VAL A 81 13.51 -34.24 -9.12
N TYR A 82 14.64 -33.81 -8.57
CA TYR A 82 15.02 -33.97 -7.17
C TYR A 82 14.13 -33.11 -6.26
N SER A 83 13.37 -33.74 -5.36
CA SER A 83 12.83 -33.13 -4.14
C SER A 83 13.68 -33.61 -2.96
N GLY A 84 14.35 -32.68 -2.28
CA GLY A 84 15.11 -32.97 -1.06
C GLY A 84 14.19 -33.00 0.16
N ASP A 85 14.21 -34.14 0.85
CA ASP A 85 13.62 -34.37 2.16
C ASP A 85 14.24 -33.51 3.26
N ALA A 86 13.41 -33.06 4.20
CA ALA A 86 13.81 -32.79 5.57
C ALA A 86 12.76 -33.45 6.50
N SER A 87 13.08 -34.65 6.95
CA SER A 87 12.34 -35.40 7.94
C SER A 87 12.80 -35.03 9.35
N ILE A 88 11.85 -34.71 10.23
CA ILE A 88 11.99 -34.93 11.68
C ILE A 88 10.77 -35.74 12.12
N VAL A 89 11.07 -36.95 12.58
CA VAL A 89 10.15 -38.01 12.97
C VAL A 89 9.65 -37.73 14.40
N GLY A 90 8.33 -37.59 14.56
CA GLY A 90 7.63 -37.72 15.83
C GLY A 90 6.64 -38.88 15.72
N GLN A 91 6.83 -39.89 16.56
CA GLN A 91 6.11 -41.17 16.55
C GLN A 91 4.58 -41.01 16.66
N TRP A 92 3.84 -41.72 15.81
CA TRP A 92 2.40 -41.99 15.97
C TRP A 92 2.20 -43.50 16.16
N ALA A 93 1.58 -43.87 17.28
CA ALA A 93 1.07 -45.23 17.51
C ALA A 93 -0.29 -45.40 16.79
N PRO A 94 -0.59 -46.57 16.20
CA PRO A 94 -1.86 -46.81 15.53
C PRO A 94 -2.93 -47.27 16.52
N TRP A 95 -4.16 -46.80 16.35
CA TRP A 95 -5.34 -47.41 16.96
C TRP A 95 -6.29 -47.91 15.90
N GLU A 96 -6.55 -49.21 15.97
CA GLU A 96 -7.50 -49.98 15.17
C GLU A 96 -8.96 -49.69 15.55
N ASN A 97 -9.83 -49.86 14.55
CA ASN A 97 -11.24 -50.27 14.59
C ASN A 97 -12.02 -50.22 15.90
N LEU A 98 -13.14 -49.50 15.88
CA LEU A 98 -14.39 -49.91 16.55
C LEU A 98 -15.60 -49.30 15.82
N GLN A 99 -16.36 -50.15 15.12
CA GLN A 99 -17.74 -49.86 14.73
C GLN A 99 -18.67 -50.13 15.92
N SER A 100 -19.60 -49.21 16.18
CA SER A 100 -21.04 -49.42 16.46
C SER A 100 -21.57 -48.38 17.44
N GLY A 101 -22.80 -47.91 17.19
CA GLY A 101 -23.58 -47.17 18.18
C GLY A 101 -24.28 -45.91 17.66
N ARG A 102 -25.40 -46.07 16.95
CA ARG A 102 -26.42 -45.01 16.87
C ARG A 102 -27.05 -44.83 18.26
N ARG A 103 -26.74 -43.73 18.95
CA ARG A 103 -27.59 -43.10 19.97
C ARG A 103 -27.35 -41.59 19.94
N GLY A 104 -28.44 -40.83 19.89
CA GLY A 104 -28.42 -39.37 19.79
C GLY A 104 -27.70 -38.72 20.98
N LEU A 105 -26.78 -37.81 20.65
CA LEU A 105 -26.16 -36.87 21.57
C LEU A 105 -26.47 -35.47 21.06
N VAL A 106 -27.54 -34.88 21.60
CA VAL A 106 -27.68 -33.42 21.65
C VAL A 106 -26.58 -32.92 22.58
N GLY A 107 -25.66 -32.08 22.08
CA GLY A 107 -24.85 -31.22 22.96
C GLY A 107 -23.34 -31.37 22.98
N GLN A 108 -22.65 -31.57 21.85
CA GLN A 108 -21.28 -31.05 21.69
C GLN A 108 -21.15 -30.35 20.33
N GLY A 109 -21.46 -29.05 20.30
CA GLY A 109 -21.35 -28.22 19.09
C GLY A 109 -19.90 -28.02 18.64
N LEU A 110 -19.73 -27.60 17.39
CA LEU A 110 -18.44 -27.18 16.82
C LEU A 110 -17.73 -26.17 17.73
N ARG A 111 -16.43 -26.41 17.97
CA ARG A 111 -15.57 -25.52 18.76
C ARG A 111 -14.42 -25.05 17.88
N TYR A 112 -14.11 -23.76 17.98
CA TYR A 112 -13.02 -23.13 17.22
C TYR A 112 -11.89 -22.71 18.17
N ASN A 113 -10.64 -22.90 17.72
CA ASN A 113 -9.47 -22.40 18.42
C ASN A 113 -8.96 -21.12 17.74
N PHE A 114 -9.15 -19.98 18.40
CA PHE A 114 -8.78 -18.66 17.87
C PHE A 114 -7.35 -18.22 18.22
N THR A 115 -6.55 -19.07 18.89
CA THR A 115 -5.24 -18.68 19.44
C THR A 115 -4.31 -18.00 18.44
N HIS A 116 -4.23 -18.50 17.21
CA HIS A 116 -3.35 -17.90 16.19
C HIS A 116 -3.88 -16.57 15.66
N LEU A 117 -5.20 -16.46 15.48
CA LEU A 117 -5.84 -15.24 15.02
C LEU A 117 -5.77 -14.15 16.11
N ASP A 118 -5.96 -14.51 17.39
CA ASP A 118 -5.78 -13.60 18.52
C ASP A 118 -4.36 -12.99 18.50
N ARG A 119 -3.33 -13.82 18.35
CA ARG A 119 -1.92 -13.36 18.31
C ARG A 119 -1.68 -12.37 17.16
N TYR A 120 -2.24 -12.64 15.99
CA TYR A 120 -2.08 -11.75 14.84
C TYR A 120 -2.79 -10.41 15.04
N LEU A 121 -4.04 -10.42 15.51
CA LEU A 121 -4.80 -9.20 15.75
C LEU A 121 -4.24 -8.38 16.92
N ASP A 122 -3.72 -9.04 17.95
CA ASP A 122 -2.99 -8.39 19.04
C ASP A 122 -1.72 -7.71 18.51
N LEU A 123 -0.99 -8.34 17.59
CA LEU A 123 0.19 -7.74 16.96
C LEU A 123 -0.18 -6.49 16.14
N LEU A 124 -1.28 -6.51 15.39
CA LEU A 124 -1.77 -5.31 14.70
C LEU A 124 -2.12 -4.21 15.70
N ARG A 125 -2.87 -4.56 16.75
CA ARG A 125 -3.30 -3.61 17.79
C ARG A 125 -2.12 -3.01 18.56
N GLU A 126 -1.10 -3.81 18.85
CA GLU A 126 0.14 -3.38 19.49
C GLU A 126 0.85 -2.29 18.67
N ASN A 127 0.77 -2.37 17.34
CA ASN A 127 1.34 -1.42 16.41
C ASN A 127 0.33 -0.37 15.90
N GLN A 128 -0.81 -0.22 16.58
CA GLN A 128 -1.85 0.77 16.27
C GLN A 128 -2.46 0.64 14.85
N LEU A 129 -2.45 -0.58 14.31
CA LEU A 129 -3.06 -0.92 13.02
C LEU A 129 -4.46 -1.50 13.21
N VAL A 130 -5.24 -1.51 12.13
CA VAL A 130 -6.54 -2.18 12.01
C VAL A 130 -6.50 -3.18 10.87
N PRO A 131 -7.18 -4.33 10.97
CA PRO A 131 -7.27 -5.28 9.86
C PRO A 131 -8.23 -4.77 8.77
N GLY A 132 -7.83 -4.95 7.51
CA GLY A 132 -8.77 -5.30 6.45
C GLY A 132 -9.13 -6.77 6.68
N PHE A 133 -10.30 -7.02 7.25
CA PHE A 133 -10.68 -8.33 7.76
C PHE A 133 -11.44 -9.10 6.69
N GLU A 134 -10.71 -9.69 5.76
CA GLU A 134 -11.26 -10.63 4.81
C GLU A 134 -11.77 -11.88 5.52
N LEU A 135 -13.04 -12.21 5.32
CA LEU A 135 -13.66 -13.43 5.86
C LEU A 135 -13.27 -14.63 4.98
N MET A 136 -11.96 -14.86 4.87
CA MET A 136 -11.33 -15.76 3.90
C MET A 136 -10.71 -16.98 4.59
N GLY A 137 -10.89 -18.15 3.98
CA GLY A 137 -10.26 -19.41 4.40
C GLY A 137 -11.23 -20.45 4.97
N SER A 138 -10.70 -21.65 5.23
CA SER A 138 -11.44 -22.78 5.77
C SER A 138 -10.74 -23.34 7.02
N PRO A 139 -11.16 -22.94 8.25
CA PRO A 139 -10.52 -23.41 9.48
C PRO A 139 -10.40 -24.93 9.54
N SER A 140 -9.17 -25.42 9.49
CA SER A 140 -8.84 -26.85 9.47
C SER A 140 -9.59 -27.66 8.39
N GLY A 141 -9.94 -27.03 7.26
CA GLY A 141 -10.66 -27.66 6.16
C GLY A 141 -12.13 -27.97 6.45
N ARG A 142 -12.74 -27.36 7.48
CA ARG A 142 -14.13 -27.63 7.90
C ARG A 142 -15.17 -27.24 6.85
N PHE A 143 -14.93 -26.14 6.15
CA PHE A 143 -15.83 -25.60 5.12
C PHE A 143 -15.30 -25.98 3.75
N THR A 144 -16.12 -26.66 2.95
CA THR A 144 -15.75 -27.25 1.67
C THR A 144 -16.76 -26.95 0.58
N ASN A 145 -18.00 -26.57 0.91
CA ASN A 145 -19.04 -26.27 -0.07
C ASN A 145 -20.08 -25.29 0.50
N PHE A 146 -20.20 -24.11 -0.10
CA PHE A 146 -21.18 -23.09 0.32
C PHE A 146 -22.57 -23.22 -0.32
N GLU A 147 -22.84 -24.29 -1.08
CA GLU A 147 -24.20 -24.73 -1.38
C GLU A 147 -24.77 -25.70 -0.34
N ASP A 148 -23.90 -26.29 0.50
CA ASP A 148 -24.34 -27.09 1.65
C ASP A 148 -24.92 -26.16 2.73
N LYS A 149 -26.24 -26.21 2.90
CA LYS A 149 -26.96 -25.38 3.87
C LYS A 149 -26.38 -25.50 5.28
N GLN A 150 -25.96 -26.69 5.71
CA GLN A 150 -25.40 -26.85 7.05
C GLN A 150 -24.13 -26.01 7.21
N GLN A 151 -23.25 -26.00 6.21
CA GLN A 151 -22.03 -25.21 6.23
C GLN A 151 -22.31 -23.70 6.17
N VAL A 152 -23.32 -23.29 5.41
CA VAL A 152 -23.77 -21.88 5.36
C VAL A 152 -24.23 -21.39 6.75
N PHE A 153 -25.04 -22.18 7.47
CA PHE A 153 -25.45 -21.86 8.85
C PHE A 153 -24.27 -21.86 9.83
N GLU A 154 -23.36 -22.83 9.72
CA GLU A 154 -22.17 -22.91 10.56
C GLU A 154 -21.22 -21.73 10.32
N TRP A 155 -21.08 -21.28 9.07
CA TRP A 155 -20.27 -20.12 8.71
C TRP A 155 -20.84 -18.83 9.32
N ARG A 156 -22.16 -18.61 9.21
CA ARG A 156 -22.83 -17.49 9.88
C ARG A 156 -22.55 -17.48 11.39
N ASN A 157 -22.61 -18.65 12.03
CA ASN A 157 -22.33 -18.79 13.45
C ASN A 157 -20.85 -18.49 13.77
N LEU A 158 -19.91 -18.98 12.95
CA LEU A 158 -18.48 -18.67 13.08
C LEU A 158 -18.23 -17.16 12.99
N VAL A 159 -18.80 -16.49 11.98
CA VAL A 159 -18.64 -15.03 11.80
C VAL A 159 -19.21 -14.26 13.01
N SER A 160 -20.39 -14.66 13.52
CA SER A 160 -20.96 -14.04 14.71
C SER A 160 -20.11 -14.26 15.97
N LEU A 161 -19.58 -15.47 16.17
CA LEU A 161 -18.68 -15.81 17.27
C LEU A 161 -17.38 -14.99 17.20
N LEU A 162 -16.80 -14.89 16.00
CA LEU A 162 -15.59 -14.14 15.73
C LEU A 162 -15.78 -12.65 16.06
N ALA A 163 -16.84 -12.04 15.53
CA ALA A 163 -17.16 -10.64 15.77
C ALA A 163 -17.42 -10.35 17.25
N ARG A 164 -18.23 -11.17 17.94
CA ARG A 164 -18.47 -11.01 19.38
C ARG A 164 -17.20 -11.19 20.21
N ARG A 165 -16.34 -12.14 19.85
CA ARG A 165 -15.04 -12.36 20.52
C ARG A 165 -14.18 -11.10 20.47
N TYR A 166 -14.02 -10.50 19.29
CA TYR A 166 -13.14 -9.34 19.13
C TYR A 166 -13.78 -8.04 19.60
N ILE A 167 -15.11 -7.91 19.56
CA ILE A 167 -15.81 -6.85 20.30
C ILE A 167 -15.51 -6.97 21.80
N GLY A 168 -15.57 -8.18 22.36
CA GLY A 168 -15.22 -8.41 23.77
C GLY A 168 -13.75 -8.13 24.08
N ARG A 169 -12.84 -8.41 23.15
CA ARG A 169 -11.39 -8.23 23.34
C ARG A 169 -10.91 -6.78 23.16
N TYR A 170 -11.46 -6.05 22.19
CA TYR A 170 -10.95 -4.73 21.79
C TYR A 170 -11.98 -3.58 21.93
N GLY A 171 -13.24 -3.91 22.26
CA GLY A 171 -14.34 -2.95 22.34
C GLY A 171 -15.01 -2.69 20.98
N LEU A 172 -16.32 -2.43 21.00
CA LEU A 172 -17.10 -2.20 19.79
C LEU A 172 -16.59 -1.00 18.99
N GLU A 173 -16.21 0.09 19.65
CA GLU A 173 -15.70 1.30 19.00
C GLU A 173 -14.43 1.03 18.18
N HIS A 174 -13.60 0.07 18.60
CA HIS A 174 -12.43 -0.32 17.83
C HIS A 174 -12.80 -1.22 16.64
N VAL A 175 -13.64 -2.24 16.88
CA VAL A 175 -14.00 -3.23 15.86
C VAL A 175 -14.91 -2.65 14.77
N SER A 176 -15.72 -1.64 15.08
CA SER A 176 -16.54 -0.93 14.07
C SER A 176 -15.68 -0.15 13.05
N LYS A 177 -14.39 0.08 13.35
CA LYS A 177 -13.43 0.69 12.42
C LYS A 177 -12.88 -0.32 11.42
N TRP A 178 -13.01 -1.62 11.65
CA TRP A 178 -12.52 -2.65 10.73
C TRP A 178 -13.35 -2.67 9.45
N ASN A 179 -12.71 -2.96 8.32
CA ASN A 179 -13.38 -3.24 7.06
C ASN A 179 -13.51 -4.77 6.98
N PHE A 180 -14.67 -5.34 7.29
CA PHE A 180 -14.89 -6.75 6.98
C PHE A 180 -15.18 -6.89 5.49
N GLU A 181 -14.52 -7.84 4.85
CA GLU A 181 -14.48 -8.02 3.40
C GLU A 181 -14.88 -9.46 3.06
N THR A 182 -15.35 -9.66 1.83
CA THR A 182 -15.50 -10.99 1.24
C THR A 182 -14.15 -11.71 1.06
N TRP A 183 -14.20 -12.94 0.57
CA TRP A 183 -13.03 -13.66 0.09
C TRP A 183 -12.37 -12.90 -1.07
N ASN A 184 -11.04 -12.81 -1.07
CA ASN A 184 -10.24 -12.14 -2.10
C ASN A 184 -10.50 -12.67 -3.51
N GLU A 185 -10.63 -11.77 -4.48
CA GLU A 185 -10.66 -12.07 -5.93
C GLU A 185 -11.49 -13.32 -6.30
N PRO A 186 -12.80 -13.37 -5.98
CA PRO A 186 -13.62 -14.55 -6.16
C PRO A 186 -13.72 -15.05 -7.60
N ASP A 187 -13.59 -14.18 -8.61
CA ASP A 187 -13.59 -14.55 -10.03
C ASP A 187 -12.22 -15.07 -10.52
N HIS A 188 -11.16 -14.97 -9.71
CA HIS A 188 -9.87 -15.62 -9.96
C HIS A 188 -9.80 -17.07 -9.44
N HIS A 189 -10.84 -17.52 -8.74
CA HIS A 189 -11.06 -18.90 -8.30
C HIS A 189 -9.99 -19.48 -7.35
N ASP A 190 -9.30 -18.63 -6.58
CA ASP A 190 -8.35 -19.07 -5.55
C ASP A 190 -9.06 -19.39 -4.22
N PHE A 191 -9.74 -20.54 -4.21
CA PHE A 191 -10.54 -21.03 -3.08
C PHE A 191 -9.97 -22.28 -2.39
N ASP A 192 -8.71 -22.65 -2.68
CA ASP A 192 -8.11 -23.91 -2.24
C ASP A 192 -9.02 -25.13 -2.55
N ASN A 193 -9.45 -25.85 -1.51
CA ASN A 193 -10.33 -27.03 -1.57
C ASN A 193 -11.82 -26.68 -1.32
N VAL A 194 -12.19 -25.40 -1.40
CA VAL A 194 -13.57 -24.94 -1.17
C VAL A 194 -14.30 -24.79 -2.50
N SER A 195 -15.43 -25.47 -2.64
CA SER A 195 -16.35 -25.26 -3.74
C SER A 195 -17.13 -23.97 -3.53
N MET A 196 -16.86 -22.98 -4.38
CA MET A 196 -17.50 -21.67 -4.38
C MET A 196 -18.10 -21.38 -5.76
N THR A 197 -19.30 -21.92 -6.01
CA THR A 197 -20.09 -21.52 -7.19
C THR A 197 -20.62 -20.10 -7.02
N LEU A 198 -21.24 -19.53 -8.07
CA LEU A 198 -21.94 -18.25 -7.93
C LEU A 198 -22.97 -18.30 -6.79
N GLN A 199 -23.83 -19.31 -6.74
CA GLN A 199 -24.83 -19.44 -5.68
C GLN A 199 -24.18 -19.68 -4.31
N GLY A 200 -23.11 -20.49 -4.26
CA GLY A 200 -22.33 -20.67 -3.04
C GLY A 200 -21.74 -19.36 -2.52
N PHE A 201 -21.21 -18.50 -3.40
CA PHE A 201 -20.68 -17.19 -3.02
C PHE A 201 -21.74 -16.25 -2.48
N LEU A 202 -22.95 -16.25 -3.06
CA LEU A 202 -24.08 -15.48 -2.54
C LEU A 202 -24.53 -15.98 -1.15
N ASN A 203 -24.61 -17.30 -0.96
CA ASN A 203 -24.93 -17.90 0.35
C ASN A 203 -23.85 -17.58 1.39
N TYR A 204 -22.58 -17.65 1.02
CA TYR A 204 -21.43 -17.26 1.82
C TYR A 204 -21.54 -15.78 2.24
N TYR A 205 -21.85 -14.90 1.30
CA TYR A 205 -22.03 -13.47 1.57
C TYR A 205 -23.16 -13.20 2.57
N ASP A 206 -24.30 -13.85 2.39
CA ASP A 206 -25.43 -13.73 3.32
C ASP A 206 -25.06 -14.21 4.72
N ALA A 207 -24.25 -15.27 4.82
CA ALA A 207 -23.77 -15.79 6.10
C ALA A 207 -22.78 -14.83 6.78
N CYS A 208 -21.91 -14.17 6.01
CA CYS A 208 -21.06 -13.08 6.50
C CYS A 208 -21.89 -11.91 7.03
N SER A 209 -22.82 -11.41 6.20
CA SER A 209 -23.68 -10.27 6.52
C SER A 209 -24.51 -10.51 7.78
N GLU A 210 -25.22 -11.63 7.85
CA GLU A 210 -26.08 -11.97 8.98
C GLU A 210 -25.29 -12.39 10.23
N GLY A 211 -24.08 -12.93 10.06
CA GLY A 211 -23.17 -13.25 11.17
C GLY A 211 -22.68 -11.98 11.87
N LEU A 212 -22.23 -10.99 11.10
CA LEU A 212 -21.82 -9.68 11.59
C LEU A 212 -23.01 -8.92 12.19
N ARG A 213 -24.16 -8.88 11.50
CA ARG A 213 -25.40 -8.24 11.99
C ARG A 213 -25.84 -8.82 13.34
N ALA A 214 -25.75 -10.14 13.52
CA ALA A 214 -26.08 -10.81 14.78
C ALA A 214 -25.09 -10.49 15.92
N ALA A 215 -23.88 -10.03 15.61
CA ALA A 215 -22.92 -9.54 16.60
C ALA A 215 -23.14 -8.06 16.92
N SER A 216 -23.23 -7.20 15.90
CA SER A 216 -23.61 -5.79 16.02
C SER A 216 -23.93 -5.18 14.66
N PRO A 217 -25.01 -4.38 14.52
CA PRO A 217 -25.32 -3.68 13.28
C PRO A 217 -24.30 -2.58 12.92
N ALA A 218 -23.43 -2.17 13.86
CA ALA A 218 -22.42 -1.13 13.66
C ALA A 218 -21.16 -1.60 12.92
N LEU A 219 -21.00 -2.92 12.71
CA LEU A 219 -19.88 -3.46 11.93
C LEU A 219 -20.12 -3.21 10.45
N ARG A 220 -19.07 -3.01 9.64
CA ARG A 220 -19.17 -2.77 8.19
C ARG A 220 -18.76 -4.02 7.42
N LEU A 221 -19.45 -4.30 6.30
CA LEU A 221 -19.15 -5.39 5.38
C LEU A 221 -19.22 -4.89 3.93
N GLY A 222 -18.17 -5.21 3.15
CA GLY A 222 -18.12 -4.94 1.71
C GLY A 222 -17.48 -6.08 0.93
N GLY A 223 -17.29 -5.84 -0.36
CA GLY A 223 -16.73 -6.78 -1.33
C GLY A 223 -17.06 -6.33 -2.76
N PRO A 224 -16.79 -7.15 -3.80
CA PRO A 224 -16.19 -8.48 -3.77
C PRO A 224 -14.65 -8.51 -3.66
N GLY A 225 -13.95 -7.37 -3.85
CA GLY A 225 -12.49 -7.34 -3.89
C GLY A 225 -11.91 -8.01 -5.14
N ASP A 226 -12.30 -7.53 -6.34
CA ASP A 226 -11.86 -8.13 -7.62
C ASP A 226 -11.88 -7.11 -8.77
N ALA A 227 -11.44 -7.52 -9.96
CA ALA A 227 -11.22 -6.70 -11.13
C ALA A 227 -12.49 -6.16 -11.83
N PHE A 228 -13.70 -6.67 -11.58
CA PHE A 228 -14.93 -6.25 -12.29
C PHE A 228 -14.76 -6.15 -13.82
N HIS A 229 -14.24 -7.20 -14.46
CA HIS A 229 -14.19 -7.22 -15.91
C HIS A 229 -15.59 -7.19 -16.51
N ALA A 230 -15.75 -6.55 -17.67
CA ALA A 230 -17.04 -6.44 -18.33
C ALA A 230 -17.71 -7.82 -18.47
N PRO A 231 -19.04 -7.92 -18.25
CA PRO A 231 -19.77 -9.18 -18.41
C PRO A 231 -19.48 -9.83 -19.77
N PRO A 232 -19.35 -11.17 -19.83
CA PRO A 232 -19.64 -12.15 -18.78
C PRO A 232 -18.42 -12.53 -17.91
N ARG A 233 -17.31 -11.77 -17.90
CA ARG A 233 -16.02 -12.24 -17.35
C ARG A 233 -15.90 -12.31 -15.83
N SER A 234 -16.54 -11.41 -15.08
CA SER A 234 -16.50 -11.39 -13.61
C SER A 234 -17.87 -11.73 -13.01
N PRO A 235 -18.37 -12.97 -13.20
CA PRO A 235 -19.74 -13.35 -12.82
C PRO A 235 -20.01 -13.24 -11.31
N LEU A 236 -19.06 -13.54 -10.43
CA LEU A 236 -19.27 -13.45 -8.98
C LEU A 236 -19.35 -11.99 -8.54
N CYS A 237 -18.55 -11.10 -9.13
CA CYS A 237 -18.65 -9.66 -8.85
C CYS A 237 -20.00 -9.06 -9.22
N TRP A 238 -20.40 -9.23 -10.48
CA TRP A 238 -21.66 -8.67 -10.97
C TRP A 238 -22.86 -9.38 -10.33
N GLY A 239 -22.73 -10.68 -10.06
CA GLY A 239 -23.72 -11.48 -9.36
C GLY A 239 -23.94 -11.00 -7.93
N LEU A 240 -22.88 -10.69 -7.19
CA LEU A 240 -22.97 -10.14 -5.83
C LEU A 240 -23.71 -8.81 -5.81
N LEU A 241 -23.36 -7.87 -6.70
CA LEU A 241 -24.08 -6.59 -6.78
C LEU A 241 -25.55 -6.79 -7.16
N GLY A 242 -25.85 -7.71 -8.09
CA GLY A 242 -27.22 -8.07 -8.43
C GLY A 242 -28.00 -8.64 -7.24
N HIS A 243 -27.37 -9.52 -6.47
CA HIS A 243 -27.93 -10.13 -5.27
C HIS A 243 -28.18 -9.12 -4.15
N CYS A 244 -27.20 -8.29 -3.82
CA CYS A 244 -27.37 -7.25 -2.80
C CYS A 244 -28.43 -6.21 -3.21
N ASN A 245 -28.56 -5.92 -4.51
CA ASN A 245 -29.52 -4.96 -5.00
C ASN A 245 -30.97 -5.49 -4.96
N ASN A 246 -31.20 -6.72 -5.45
CA ASN A 246 -32.56 -7.26 -5.68
C ASN A 246 -32.72 -8.78 -5.41
N GLY A 247 -31.66 -9.50 -5.01
CA GLY A 247 -31.73 -10.91 -4.63
C GLY A 247 -32.44 -11.13 -3.30
N SER A 248 -32.67 -12.38 -2.92
CA SER A 248 -33.29 -12.73 -1.64
C SER A 248 -32.24 -13.25 -0.67
N ASN A 249 -32.17 -12.67 0.53
CA ASN A 249 -31.26 -13.12 1.58
C ASN A 249 -31.57 -14.58 1.98
N PHE A 250 -30.55 -15.44 2.00
CA PHE A 250 -30.66 -16.86 2.32
C PHE A 250 -31.33 -17.16 3.68
N PHE A 251 -31.10 -16.31 4.69
CA PHE A 251 -31.57 -16.52 6.06
C PHE A 251 -32.92 -15.86 6.34
N THR A 252 -33.14 -14.65 5.84
CA THR A 252 -34.32 -13.84 6.18
C THR A 252 -35.39 -13.86 5.10
N GLY A 253 -35.03 -14.19 3.85
CA GLY A 253 -35.90 -14.05 2.68
C GLY A 253 -36.17 -12.61 2.26
N GLU A 254 -35.59 -11.61 2.95
CA GLU A 254 -35.73 -10.19 2.59
C GLU A 254 -35.11 -9.93 1.21
N VAL A 255 -35.71 -9.00 0.46
CA VAL A 255 -35.21 -8.58 -0.85
C VAL A 255 -34.13 -7.51 -0.67
N GLY A 256 -32.97 -7.76 -1.26
CA GLY A 256 -31.76 -6.98 -1.09
C GLY A 256 -30.99 -7.38 0.16
N VAL A 257 -29.68 -7.20 0.12
CA VAL A 257 -28.76 -7.50 1.22
C VAL A 257 -27.85 -6.30 1.43
N ARG A 258 -27.52 -6.02 2.69
CA ARG A 258 -26.56 -4.98 3.07
C ARG A 258 -25.27 -5.11 2.24
N LEU A 259 -24.79 -3.97 1.75
CA LEU A 259 -23.47 -3.80 1.14
C LEU A 259 -22.96 -2.40 1.51
N ASP A 260 -22.06 -2.31 2.49
CA ASP A 260 -21.67 -1.03 3.10
C ASP A 260 -20.61 -0.29 2.26
N TYR A 261 -19.84 -1.02 1.45
CA TYR A 261 -18.90 -0.49 0.47
C TYR A 261 -18.69 -1.51 -0.67
N ILE A 262 -18.21 -1.04 -1.82
CA ILE A 262 -17.83 -1.86 -2.97
C ILE A 262 -16.32 -1.78 -3.16
N ALA A 263 -15.63 -2.92 -3.07
CA ALA A 263 -14.20 -3.03 -3.29
C ALA A 263 -13.89 -3.63 -4.66
N LEU A 264 -12.95 -3.00 -5.37
CA LEU A 264 -12.47 -3.41 -6.69
C LEU A 264 -10.95 -3.42 -6.76
N HIS A 265 -10.36 -4.24 -7.62
CA HIS A 265 -8.91 -4.29 -7.81
C HIS A 265 -8.56 -3.78 -9.21
N LYS A 266 -8.11 -2.53 -9.30
CA LYS A 266 -7.62 -1.94 -10.56
C LYS A 266 -6.14 -1.59 -10.45
N LYS A 267 -5.34 -2.27 -11.25
CA LYS A 267 -3.88 -2.11 -11.30
C LYS A 267 -3.46 -1.39 -12.57
N GLY A 268 -2.32 -0.72 -12.52
CA GLY A 268 -1.90 0.26 -13.54
C GLY A 268 -1.23 -0.30 -14.80
N ALA A 269 -0.86 -1.58 -14.83
CA ALA A 269 -0.06 -2.17 -15.92
C ALA A 269 1.21 -1.33 -16.27
N GLY A 270 1.81 -0.69 -15.26
CA GLY A 270 2.96 0.21 -15.38
C GLY A 270 2.63 1.68 -15.65
N SER A 271 1.35 2.03 -15.81
CA SER A 271 0.82 3.38 -15.98
C SER A 271 0.07 3.84 -14.72
N SER A 272 0.34 5.06 -14.25
CA SER A 272 -0.35 5.60 -13.06
C SER A 272 -1.81 5.93 -13.35
N ILE A 273 -2.06 6.69 -14.41
CA ILE A 273 -3.41 7.18 -14.76
C ILE A 273 -4.37 6.06 -15.16
N PHE A 274 -3.83 4.96 -15.69
CA PHE A 274 -4.63 3.81 -16.11
C PHE A 274 -5.37 3.15 -14.94
N ILE A 275 -4.90 3.31 -13.70
CA ILE A 275 -5.65 2.89 -12.49
C ILE A 275 -6.99 3.64 -12.45
N LEU A 276 -6.93 4.97 -12.41
CA LEU A 276 -8.09 5.84 -12.27
C LEU A 276 -9.06 5.72 -13.45
N GLU A 277 -8.54 5.60 -14.68
CA GLU A 277 -9.38 5.41 -15.88
C GLU A 277 -10.22 4.13 -15.80
N GLN A 278 -9.61 3.02 -15.33
CA GLN A 278 -10.33 1.76 -15.17
C GLN A 278 -11.35 1.80 -14.04
N GLU A 279 -11.02 2.46 -12.91
CA GLU A 279 -11.95 2.65 -11.80
C GLU A 279 -13.17 3.46 -12.25
N ALA A 280 -12.95 4.62 -12.90
CA ALA A 280 -14.02 5.47 -13.38
C ALA A 280 -14.97 4.73 -14.34
N ALA A 281 -14.41 3.93 -15.26
CA ALA A 281 -15.20 3.13 -16.19
C ALA A 281 -16.06 2.07 -15.48
N VAL A 282 -15.49 1.35 -14.51
CA VAL A 282 -16.22 0.33 -13.74
C VAL A 282 -17.28 0.96 -12.85
N VAL A 283 -16.95 2.03 -12.13
CA VAL A 283 -17.92 2.71 -11.25
C VAL A 283 -19.08 3.27 -12.05
N GLN A 284 -18.82 3.89 -13.21
CA GLN A 284 -19.89 4.34 -14.10
C GLN A 284 -20.79 3.19 -14.58
N GLN A 285 -20.23 2.00 -14.79
CA GLN A 285 -21.02 0.81 -15.11
C GLN A 285 -21.86 0.34 -13.91
N ILE A 286 -21.28 0.31 -12.70
CA ILE A 286 -21.97 -0.05 -11.46
C ILE A 286 -23.15 0.89 -11.23
N GLN A 287 -22.94 2.21 -11.28
CA GLN A 287 -23.98 3.21 -11.04
C GLN A 287 -25.13 3.13 -12.06
N ARG A 288 -24.83 2.76 -13.31
CA ARG A 288 -25.85 2.54 -14.35
C ARG A 288 -26.67 1.27 -14.12
N LEU A 289 -26.04 0.18 -13.71
CA LEU A 289 -26.70 -1.12 -13.53
C LEU A 289 -27.42 -1.23 -12.18
N PHE A 290 -26.88 -0.57 -11.14
CA PHE A 290 -27.36 -0.64 -9.77
C PHE A 290 -27.50 0.77 -9.16
N PRO A 291 -28.53 1.54 -9.55
CA PRO A 291 -28.71 2.91 -9.06
C PRO A 291 -28.83 3.04 -7.54
N LYS A 292 -29.25 1.98 -6.83
CA LYS A 292 -29.29 1.95 -5.35
C LYS A 292 -27.91 2.12 -4.71
N PHE A 293 -26.84 1.82 -5.44
CA PHE A 293 -25.46 1.93 -4.98
C PHE A 293 -24.76 3.20 -5.46
N ALA A 294 -25.50 4.20 -5.95
CA ALA A 294 -24.91 5.47 -6.41
C ALA A 294 -24.02 6.14 -5.35
N ASP A 295 -24.45 6.10 -4.09
CA ASP A 295 -23.76 6.69 -2.94
C ASP A 295 -22.97 5.67 -2.10
N THR A 296 -22.85 4.42 -2.56
CA THR A 296 -22.06 3.39 -1.87
C THR A 296 -20.57 3.71 -2.03
N PRO A 297 -19.79 3.76 -0.94
CA PRO A 297 -18.35 4.00 -1.00
C PRO A 297 -17.62 3.01 -1.91
N ILE A 298 -16.71 3.50 -2.75
CA ILE A 298 -15.85 2.69 -3.62
C ILE A 298 -14.44 2.63 -3.03
N TYR A 299 -13.92 1.41 -2.91
CA TYR A 299 -12.54 1.13 -2.51
C TYR A 299 -11.77 0.55 -3.70
N ASN A 300 -10.51 0.94 -3.86
CA ASN A 300 -9.51 0.14 -4.56
C ASN A 300 -8.44 -0.29 -3.57
N ASP A 301 -8.66 -1.44 -2.96
CA ASP A 301 -7.83 -2.03 -1.91
C ASP A 301 -6.59 -2.77 -2.44
N GLU A 302 -6.44 -2.88 -3.77
CA GLU A 302 -5.19 -3.31 -4.41
C GLU A 302 -4.82 -2.46 -5.65
N ALA A 303 -4.70 -1.14 -5.45
CA ALA A 303 -4.44 -0.12 -6.46
C ALA A 303 -2.97 -0.03 -6.91
N ASP A 304 -2.39 -1.15 -7.30
CA ASP A 304 -0.95 -1.23 -7.54
C ASP A 304 -0.53 -0.78 -8.94
N PRO A 305 0.69 -0.22 -9.10
CA PRO A 305 1.23 0.07 -10.42
C PRO A 305 1.29 -1.12 -11.37
N LEU A 306 1.57 -2.33 -10.86
CA LEU A 306 1.73 -3.54 -11.65
C LEU A 306 1.38 -4.78 -10.81
N VAL A 307 0.64 -5.72 -11.42
CA VAL A 307 0.30 -7.05 -10.86
C VAL A 307 1.55 -7.90 -10.61
N GLY A 308 1.43 -8.91 -9.74
CA GLY A 308 2.51 -9.84 -9.41
C GLY A 308 3.54 -9.19 -8.50
N TRP A 309 3.26 -9.15 -7.19
CA TRP A 309 4.10 -8.48 -6.19
C TRP A 309 5.54 -9.04 -6.14
N SER A 310 5.70 -10.33 -6.38
CA SER A 310 6.98 -11.06 -6.29
C SER A 310 7.87 -10.90 -7.54
N LEU A 311 7.32 -10.39 -8.65
CA LEU A 311 8.07 -10.15 -9.88
C LEU A 311 9.17 -9.09 -9.63
N PRO A 312 10.46 -9.41 -9.81
CA PRO A 312 11.52 -8.44 -9.59
C PRO A 312 11.46 -7.32 -10.65
N GLN A 313 11.37 -6.09 -10.17
CA GLN A 313 11.39 -4.88 -10.97
C GLN A 313 12.36 -3.86 -10.35
N PRO A 314 13.35 -3.33 -11.10
CA PRO A 314 14.28 -2.36 -10.54
C PRO A 314 13.60 -1.13 -9.95
N TRP A 315 12.54 -0.62 -10.60
CA TRP A 315 11.79 0.56 -10.14
C TRP A 315 11.06 0.35 -8.81
N ARG A 316 10.76 -0.91 -8.42
CA ARG A 316 10.15 -1.23 -7.10
C ARG A 316 11.12 -1.06 -5.93
N ALA A 317 12.42 -0.96 -6.21
CA ALA A 317 13.48 -0.92 -5.20
C ALA A 317 13.71 0.47 -4.60
N ASP A 318 13.39 1.52 -5.33
CA ASP A 318 13.88 2.87 -5.06
C ASP A 318 12.80 3.96 -5.16
N VAL A 319 13.21 5.21 -5.35
CA VAL A 319 12.31 6.38 -5.36
C VAL A 319 11.38 6.38 -6.57
N THR A 320 11.65 5.58 -7.60
CA THR A 320 10.76 5.45 -8.77
C THR A 320 9.38 4.97 -8.34
N TYR A 321 9.31 3.90 -7.56
CA TYR A 321 8.05 3.42 -7.00
C TYR A 321 7.44 4.43 -6.02
N ALA A 322 8.26 5.00 -5.14
CA ALA A 322 7.80 5.98 -4.15
C ALA A 322 7.11 7.19 -4.79
N ALA A 323 7.72 7.78 -5.82
CA ALA A 323 7.18 8.93 -6.52
C ALA A 323 5.95 8.57 -7.37
N MET A 324 5.89 7.36 -7.94
CA MET A 324 4.70 6.86 -8.63
C MET A 324 3.51 6.67 -7.68
N VAL A 325 3.72 6.16 -6.46
CA VAL A 325 2.65 6.05 -5.45
C VAL A 325 2.06 7.43 -5.13
N VAL A 326 2.92 8.42 -4.87
CA VAL A 326 2.45 9.80 -4.62
C VAL A 326 1.72 10.38 -5.84
N LYS A 327 2.20 10.12 -7.05
CA LYS A 327 1.53 10.54 -8.30
C LYS A 327 0.13 9.93 -8.43
N VAL A 328 -0.03 8.64 -8.14
CA VAL A 328 -1.34 7.97 -8.15
C VAL A 328 -2.26 8.62 -7.12
N VAL A 329 -1.82 8.85 -5.88
CA VAL A 329 -2.62 9.55 -4.86
C VAL A 329 -3.02 10.96 -5.31
N ALA A 330 -2.09 11.72 -5.91
CA ALA A 330 -2.38 13.05 -6.43
C ALA A 330 -3.40 13.05 -7.58
N GLN A 331 -3.35 12.05 -8.47
CA GLN A 331 -4.36 11.89 -9.52
C GLN A 331 -5.75 11.63 -8.93
N HIS A 332 -5.88 10.75 -7.95
CA HIS A 332 -7.16 10.47 -7.31
C HIS A 332 -7.71 11.69 -6.57
N GLN A 333 -6.86 12.41 -5.82
CA GLN A 333 -7.29 13.62 -5.14
C GLN A 333 -7.72 14.72 -6.14
N ASN A 334 -6.86 15.06 -7.10
CA ASN A 334 -7.05 16.26 -7.93
C ASN A 334 -8.04 16.04 -9.08
N LEU A 335 -8.11 14.81 -9.64
CA LEU A 335 -8.93 14.53 -10.83
C LEU A 335 -10.27 13.86 -10.49
N LEU A 336 -10.37 13.19 -9.34
CA LEU A 336 -11.59 12.50 -8.91
C LEU A 336 -12.27 13.18 -7.72
N LEU A 337 -11.58 13.31 -6.58
CA LEU A 337 -12.20 13.76 -5.33
C LEU A 337 -12.45 15.28 -5.28
N ALA A 338 -11.50 16.08 -5.76
CA ALA A 338 -11.63 17.53 -5.83
C ALA A 338 -12.53 18.00 -7.00
N ASN A 339 -12.86 17.10 -7.93
CA ASN A 339 -13.74 17.40 -9.04
C ASN A 339 -15.19 17.41 -8.56
N ALA A 340 -15.76 18.60 -8.35
CA ALA A 340 -17.14 18.79 -7.92
C ALA A 340 -18.20 18.19 -8.88
N SER A 341 -17.81 17.85 -10.12
CA SER A 341 -18.70 17.19 -11.10
C SER A 341 -18.68 15.67 -10.99
N SER A 342 -17.76 15.11 -10.21
CA SER A 342 -17.67 13.66 -9.97
C SER A 342 -18.77 13.22 -9.02
N ALA A 343 -19.62 12.31 -9.47
CA ALA A 343 -20.61 11.63 -8.63
C ALA A 343 -20.04 10.38 -7.94
N VAL A 344 -18.74 10.14 -8.02
CA VAL A 344 -18.11 8.93 -7.49
C VAL A 344 -17.72 9.13 -6.03
N ARG A 345 -18.30 8.34 -5.12
CA ARG A 345 -17.93 8.30 -3.71
C ARG A 345 -16.72 7.40 -3.46
N TYR A 346 -15.56 7.79 -3.98
CA TYR A 346 -14.31 7.07 -3.73
C TYR A 346 -13.82 7.33 -2.31
N ALA A 347 -13.45 6.29 -1.58
CA ALA A 347 -13.22 6.41 -0.12
C ALA A 347 -11.91 5.76 0.37
N LEU A 348 -11.33 4.83 -0.38
CA LEU A 348 -10.10 4.14 0.04
C LEU A 348 -9.27 3.73 -1.18
N LEU A 349 -7.96 3.98 -1.10
CA LEU A 349 -6.94 3.47 -2.01
C LEU A 349 -5.87 2.77 -1.17
N SER A 350 -5.60 1.49 -1.44
CA SER A 350 -4.52 0.74 -0.79
C SER A 350 -3.51 0.26 -1.83
N ASN A 351 -2.23 0.35 -1.48
CA ASN A 351 -1.17 -0.33 -2.21
C ASN A 351 -0.88 -1.63 -1.46
N ASP A 352 -1.03 -2.75 -2.14
CA ASP A 352 -0.85 -4.06 -1.52
C ASP A 352 0.65 -4.44 -1.53
N ASN A 353 1.40 -3.88 -0.58
CA ASN A 353 2.86 -3.94 -0.57
C ASN A 353 3.46 -4.26 0.80
N ALA A 354 2.67 -4.83 1.71
CA ALA A 354 3.14 -5.27 3.03
C ALA A 354 3.89 -6.62 3.02
N PHE A 355 4.04 -7.25 1.84
CA PHE A 355 4.78 -8.50 1.68
C PHE A 355 6.22 -8.44 2.20
N LEU A 356 6.74 -9.60 2.63
CA LEU A 356 8.15 -9.78 2.92
C LEU A 356 8.89 -10.27 1.68
N SER A 357 9.95 -9.57 1.29
CA SER A 357 10.74 -9.92 0.09
C SER A 357 11.52 -11.23 0.27
N TYR A 358 11.78 -11.95 -0.83
CA TYR A 358 12.59 -13.17 -0.87
C TYR A 358 13.94 -12.95 -1.54
N HIS A 359 14.95 -13.73 -1.12
CA HIS A 359 16.20 -13.86 -1.86
C HIS A 359 15.94 -14.45 -3.26
N PRO A 360 16.64 -14.00 -4.34
CA PRO A 360 17.72 -12.99 -4.38
C PRO A 360 17.22 -11.56 -4.69
N HIS A 361 15.99 -11.23 -4.32
CA HIS A 361 15.28 -10.01 -4.72
C HIS A 361 14.83 -9.19 -3.51
N GLN A 362 15.76 -8.90 -2.60
CA GLN A 362 15.49 -8.19 -1.34
C GLN A 362 14.81 -6.83 -1.56
N PHE A 363 15.18 -6.11 -2.62
CA PHE A 363 14.65 -4.77 -2.89
C PHE A 363 13.63 -4.71 -4.04
N SER A 364 13.76 -5.55 -5.06
CA SER A 364 13.07 -5.40 -6.35
C SER A 364 11.64 -5.96 -6.36
N GLN A 365 11.14 -6.50 -5.26
CA GLN A 365 9.73 -6.92 -5.11
C GLN A 365 8.85 -5.77 -4.60
N ARG A 366 7.53 -5.88 -4.74
CA ARG A 366 6.56 -4.87 -4.32
C ARG A 366 6.35 -4.93 -2.81
N THR A 367 7.30 -4.37 -2.08
CA THR A 367 7.37 -4.41 -0.62
C THR A 367 7.63 -3.03 -0.03
N LEU A 368 7.12 -2.75 1.18
CA LEU A 368 7.47 -1.56 1.96
C LEU A 368 8.90 -1.65 2.54
N THR A 369 9.35 -2.88 2.81
CA THR A 369 10.66 -3.16 3.42
C THR A 369 11.49 -4.11 2.55
N ALA A 370 12.81 -4.02 2.65
CA ALA A 370 13.72 -5.01 2.09
C ALA A 370 14.18 -5.97 3.20
N ARG A 371 13.84 -7.25 3.05
CA ARG A 371 14.15 -8.30 4.02
C ARG A 371 15.49 -8.98 3.72
N PHE A 372 16.33 -9.07 4.73
CA PHE A 372 17.58 -9.82 4.74
C PHE A 372 17.51 -10.93 5.80
N GLN A 373 17.65 -12.18 5.36
CA GLN A 373 17.80 -13.34 6.25
C GLN A 373 19.31 -13.60 6.42
N VAL A 374 19.88 -13.16 7.52
CA VAL A 374 21.32 -13.14 7.79
C VAL A 374 21.72 -14.47 8.43
N ASN A 375 21.87 -15.48 7.58
CA ASN A 375 21.97 -16.89 8.01
C ASN A 375 23.38 -17.30 8.46
N ASP A 376 24.38 -16.45 8.28
CA ASP A 376 25.77 -16.68 8.71
C ASP A 376 26.04 -16.25 10.17
N THR A 377 24.99 -15.91 10.91
CA THR A 377 25.03 -15.63 12.36
C THR A 377 24.48 -16.80 13.18
N ARG A 378 24.78 -16.82 14.48
CA ARG A 378 24.28 -17.84 15.43
C ARG A 378 23.59 -17.16 16.63
N PRO A 379 22.26 -17.29 16.78
CA PRO A 379 21.33 -17.85 15.80
C PRO A 379 21.24 -16.97 14.53
N PRO A 380 20.77 -17.53 13.39
CA PRO A 380 20.34 -16.72 12.26
C PRO A 380 19.35 -15.65 12.68
N HIS A 381 19.41 -14.48 12.04
CA HIS A 381 18.49 -13.38 12.34
C HIS A 381 17.98 -12.69 11.08
N VAL A 382 16.98 -11.81 11.25
CA VAL A 382 16.38 -11.05 10.15
C VAL A 382 16.64 -9.57 10.35
N GLN A 383 16.95 -8.87 9.26
CA GLN A 383 17.05 -7.43 9.20
C GLN A 383 16.07 -6.91 8.15
N LEU A 384 15.37 -5.83 8.49
CA LEU A 384 14.55 -5.06 7.55
C LEU A 384 15.21 -3.71 7.31
N LEU A 385 15.20 -3.27 6.06
CA LEU A 385 15.46 -1.88 5.69
C LEU A 385 14.18 -1.24 5.18
N ARG A 386 13.97 0.00 5.55
CA ARG A 386 12.88 0.82 5.01
C ARG A 386 13.20 1.19 3.56
N LYS A 387 12.29 0.87 2.64
CA LYS A 387 12.42 1.28 1.24
C LYS A 387 11.84 2.69 1.05
N PRO A 388 12.23 3.41 -0.02
CA PRO A 388 11.75 4.77 -0.24
C PRO A 388 10.23 4.91 -0.34
N VAL A 389 9.51 3.88 -0.79
CA VAL A 389 8.04 3.91 -0.82
C VAL A 389 7.43 4.05 0.57
N LEU A 390 8.00 3.40 1.59
CA LEU A 390 7.54 3.57 2.98
C LEU A 390 7.93 4.95 3.54
N THR A 391 9.07 5.51 3.11
CA THR A 391 9.43 6.90 3.40
C THR A 391 8.44 7.88 2.76
N ALA A 392 7.96 7.63 1.54
CA ALA A 392 6.95 8.47 0.90
C ALA A 392 5.60 8.45 1.62
N MET A 393 5.22 7.32 2.23
CA MET A 393 4.03 7.28 3.10
C MET A 393 4.15 8.23 4.29
N ALA A 394 5.36 8.36 4.87
CA ALA A 394 5.60 9.33 5.95
C ALA A 394 5.50 10.80 5.45
N LEU A 395 5.85 11.08 4.19
CA LEU A 395 5.65 12.41 3.60
C LEU A 395 4.16 12.69 3.35
N LEU A 396 3.40 11.71 2.84
CA LEU A 396 1.95 11.81 2.67
C LEU A 396 1.23 12.05 4.01
N ALA A 397 1.70 11.44 5.10
CA ALA A 397 1.13 11.61 6.44
C ALA A 397 1.23 13.05 6.99
N LEU A 398 2.10 13.89 6.42
CA LEU A 398 2.20 15.30 6.78
C LEU A 398 1.13 16.18 6.11
N LEU A 399 0.36 15.66 5.15
CA LEU A 399 -0.82 16.36 4.63
C LEU A 399 -1.88 16.49 5.73
N ASP A 400 -2.55 17.63 5.77
CA ASP A 400 -3.58 17.99 6.74
C ASP A 400 -5.00 17.98 6.11
N GLY A 401 -6.02 18.28 6.91
CA GLY A 401 -7.43 17.99 6.57
C GLY A 401 -8.07 18.86 5.49
N GLU A 402 -7.47 19.97 5.09
CA GLU A 402 -8.02 20.88 4.06
C GLU A 402 -7.07 20.98 2.87
N GLN A 403 -7.57 20.76 1.66
CA GLN A 403 -6.79 20.94 0.43
C GLN A 403 -6.64 22.43 0.10
N LEU A 404 -5.40 22.85 -0.24
CA LEU A 404 -5.13 24.18 -0.78
C LEU A 404 -5.23 24.18 -2.30
N TRP A 405 -5.59 25.35 -2.86
CA TRP A 405 -5.45 25.58 -4.29
C TRP A 405 -3.99 25.53 -4.70
N ALA A 406 -3.70 24.81 -5.79
CA ALA A 406 -2.39 24.74 -6.40
C ALA A 406 -2.52 24.59 -7.91
N GLU A 407 -1.62 25.22 -8.65
CA GLU A 407 -1.55 25.14 -10.11
C GLU A 407 -0.13 24.81 -10.54
N VAL A 408 0.00 23.86 -11.47
CA VAL A 408 1.26 23.54 -12.12
C VAL A 408 1.16 24.00 -13.57
N SER A 409 2.16 24.71 -14.06
CA SER A 409 2.18 25.18 -15.45
C SER A 409 3.57 25.12 -16.06
N ARG A 410 3.63 25.00 -17.39
CA ARG A 410 4.86 25.02 -18.17
C ARG A 410 4.65 25.80 -19.46
N GLY A 411 5.43 26.87 -19.66
CA GLY A 411 5.33 27.70 -20.87
C GLY A 411 3.95 28.34 -21.04
N GLY A 412 3.25 28.65 -19.95
CA GLY A 412 1.89 29.20 -19.95
C GLY A 412 0.76 28.15 -20.03
N THR A 413 1.08 26.88 -20.30
CA THR A 413 0.10 25.79 -20.29
C THR A 413 -0.06 25.22 -18.88
N VAL A 414 -1.29 25.21 -18.35
CA VAL A 414 -1.64 24.53 -17.10
C VAL A 414 -1.57 23.01 -17.30
N LEU A 415 -0.95 22.32 -16.36
CA LEU A 415 -0.77 20.87 -16.33
C LEU A 415 -1.51 20.32 -15.10
N ASP A 416 -2.37 19.34 -15.33
CA ASP A 416 -3.04 18.60 -14.27
C ASP A 416 -2.12 17.50 -13.70
N SER A 417 -2.66 16.65 -12.81
CA SER A 417 -1.91 15.53 -12.22
C SER A 417 -1.67 14.35 -13.18
N ASN A 418 -2.17 14.40 -14.41
CA ASN A 418 -1.85 13.43 -15.47
C ASN A 418 -0.53 13.78 -16.20
N HIS A 419 0.41 14.38 -15.48
CA HIS A 419 1.71 14.79 -16.00
C HIS A 419 2.84 14.31 -15.10
N THR A 420 4.08 14.42 -15.58
CA THR A 420 5.27 13.92 -14.89
C THR A 420 5.63 14.72 -13.63
N VAL A 421 5.12 15.95 -13.52
CA VAL A 421 5.29 16.80 -12.34
C VAL A 421 3.90 17.22 -11.89
N GLY A 422 3.64 17.12 -10.59
CA GLY A 422 2.39 17.56 -9.99
C GLY A 422 2.57 17.83 -8.50
N VAL A 423 1.47 18.21 -7.84
CA VAL A 423 1.51 18.69 -6.46
C VAL A 423 0.24 18.32 -5.70
N LEU A 424 0.41 18.03 -4.41
CA LEU A 424 -0.64 18.06 -3.40
C LEU A 424 -0.28 19.14 -2.38
N ALA A 425 -1.26 19.97 -2.02
CA ALA A 425 -1.09 21.00 -1.02
C ALA A 425 -2.24 20.95 -0.01
N SER A 426 -1.92 21.10 1.27
CA SER A 426 -2.91 21.09 2.34
C SER A 426 -2.59 22.13 3.41
N VAL A 427 -3.60 22.48 4.20
CA VAL A 427 -3.52 23.42 5.30
C VAL A 427 -4.19 22.83 6.55
N HIS A 428 -3.67 23.23 7.71
CA HIS A 428 -4.24 22.92 9.00
C HIS A 428 -4.78 24.17 9.69
N ARG A 429 -5.98 24.06 10.26
CA ARG A 429 -6.55 25.08 11.14
C ARG A 429 -6.29 24.69 12.60
N PRO A 430 -5.64 25.55 13.40
CA PRO A 430 -5.28 25.22 14.77
C PRO A 430 -6.49 24.99 15.67
N THR A 431 -6.36 24.07 16.62
CA THR A 431 -7.46 23.65 17.52
C THR A 431 -7.21 23.91 19.01
N GLY A 432 -6.02 24.38 19.39
CA GLY A 432 -5.64 24.66 20.78
C GLY A 432 -4.19 25.18 20.91
N PRO A 433 -3.67 25.38 22.14
CA PRO A 433 -2.37 26.01 22.39
C PRO A 433 -1.15 25.15 22.00
N ALA A 434 -1.30 23.82 22.03
CA ALA A 434 -0.28 22.86 21.55
C ALA A 434 -0.25 22.69 20.02
N ASP A 435 -1.05 23.47 19.31
CA ASP A 435 -1.29 23.37 17.88
C ASP A 435 -1.19 24.75 17.22
N ALA A 436 -0.85 24.77 15.94
CA ALA A 436 -0.65 26.02 15.20
C ALA A 436 -0.96 25.82 13.72
N TRP A 437 -1.10 26.93 13.00
CA TRP A 437 -1.29 26.90 11.55
C TRP A 437 -0.13 26.16 10.85
N ARG A 438 -0.47 25.30 9.90
CA ARG A 438 0.50 24.56 9.07
C ARG A 438 0.06 24.58 7.61
N ALA A 439 1.02 24.53 6.70
CA ALA A 439 0.79 24.17 5.31
C ALA A 439 1.83 23.16 4.84
N THR A 440 1.37 22.14 4.13
CA THR A 440 2.22 21.09 3.56
C THR A 440 2.06 21.08 2.05
N VAL A 441 3.15 21.25 1.33
CA VAL A 441 3.20 21.17 -0.14
C VAL A 441 4.10 20.01 -0.53
N LEU A 442 3.52 18.98 -1.16
CA LEU A 442 4.21 17.79 -1.64
C LEU A 442 4.22 17.78 -3.17
N VAL A 443 5.38 18.03 -3.76
CA VAL A 443 5.63 17.99 -5.20
C VAL A 443 6.24 16.64 -5.57
N TYR A 444 5.74 16.01 -6.63
CA TYR A 444 6.33 14.81 -7.20
C TYR A 444 6.96 15.07 -8.57
N GLY A 445 8.06 14.39 -8.86
CA GLY A 445 8.57 14.15 -10.20
C GLY A 445 8.53 12.65 -10.49
N SER A 446 7.66 12.20 -11.39
CA SER A 446 7.48 10.77 -11.72
C SER A 446 7.03 10.55 -13.16
N ASP A 447 7.80 9.74 -13.89
CA ASP A 447 7.44 9.19 -15.21
C ASP A 447 7.02 7.72 -15.10
N ASP A 448 6.15 7.47 -14.11
CA ASP A 448 5.65 6.15 -13.73
C ASP A 448 6.80 5.18 -13.40
N THR A 449 6.91 4.08 -14.14
CA THR A 449 7.92 3.05 -13.91
C THR A 449 9.30 3.39 -14.49
N ARG A 450 9.46 4.55 -15.14
CA ARG A 450 10.71 4.98 -15.77
C ARG A 450 11.46 6.00 -14.92
N ALA A 451 12.74 5.74 -14.71
CA ALA A 451 13.68 6.69 -14.12
C ALA A 451 14.57 7.34 -15.19
N HIS A 452 14.93 8.60 -14.99
CA HIS A 452 15.74 9.41 -15.89
C HIS A 452 16.92 10.03 -15.14
N ALA A 453 17.95 9.22 -14.84
CA ALA A 453 19.05 9.59 -13.94
C ALA A 453 19.80 10.88 -14.31
N ASN A 454 19.86 11.23 -15.60
CA ASN A 454 20.54 12.41 -16.11
C ASN A 454 19.60 13.62 -16.32
N ARG A 455 18.32 13.50 -15.94
CA ARG A 455 17.32 14.54 -16.16
C ARG A 455 17.01 15.25 -14.84
N THR A 456 17.19 16.56 -14.86
CA THR A 456 16.73 17.47 -13.82
C THR A 456 15.70 18.40 -14.44
N VAL A 457 14.58 18.61 -13.77
CA VAL A 457 13.54 19.56 -14.17
C VAL A 457 13.73 20.84 -13.34
N PRO A 458 13.90 22.01 -13.97
CA PRO A 458 13.90 23.27 -13.22
C PRO A 458 12.50 23.53 -12.68
N LEU A 459 12.37 23.63 -11.36
CA LEU A 459 11.12 23.96 -10.69
C LEU A 459 11.18 25.39 -10.15
N ILE A 460 10.08 26.13 -10.31
CA ILE A 460 9.84 27.38 -9.58
C ILE A 460 8.62 27.13 -8.70
N LEU A 461 8.84 27.01 -7.39
CA LEU A 461 7.78 26.81 -6.42
C LEU A 461 7.49 28.14 -5.73
N SER A 462 6.28 28.68 -5.93
CA SER A 462 5.86 29.96 -5.35
C SER A 462 4.69 29.75 -4.39
N LEU A 463 4.93 29.98 -3.10
CA LEU A 463 3.92 29.98 -2.06
C LEU A 463 3.50 31.43 -1.80
N GLN A 464 2.20 31.67 -1.72
CA GLN A 464 1.61 32.99 -1.49
C GLN A 464 0.48 32.90 -0.48
N GLY A 465 0.19 34.00 0.20
CA GLY A 465 -0.95 34.07 1.11
C GLY A 465 -0.76 33.30 2.42
N VAL A 466 0.49 33.08 2.84
CA VAL A 466 0.76 32.50 4.17
C VAL A 466 0.33 33.52 5.23
N PRO A 467 -0.59 33.16 6.15
CA PRO A 467 -1.09 34.09 7.15
C PRO A 467 0.02 34.49 8.13
N PRO A 468 -0.06 35.70 8.72
CA PRO A 468 0.86 36.08 9.78
C PRO A 468 0.69 35.13 10.97
N GLY A 469 1.81 34.79 11.62
CA GLY A 469 1.83 33.91 12.78
C GLY A 469 3.12 34.05 13.58
N PRO A 470 3.17 33.50 14.80
CA PRO A 470 4.36 33.51 15.63
C PRO A 470 5.47 32.67 14.97
N GLU A 471 6.64 33.29 14.78
CA GLU A 471 7.89 32.62 14.35
C GLU A 471 7.69 31.58 13.23
N VAL A 472 7.01 31.96 12.15
CA VAL A 472 6.72 31.05 11.03
C VAL A 472 8.04 30.58 10.41
N VAL A 473 8.20 29.26 10.30
CA VAL A 473 9.36 28.61 9.68
C VAL A 473 8.92 27.67 8.57
N PHE A 474 9.86 27.29 7.71
CA PHE A 474 9.66 26.21 6.76
C PHE A 474 10.84 25.24 6.72
N VAL A 475 10.52 23.98 6.40
CA VAL A 475 11.45 22.87 6.22
C VAL A 475 11.27 22.27 4.84
N GLU A 476 12.37 21.88 4.21
CA GLU A 476 12.38 21.14 2.95
C GLU A 476 12.85 19.71 3.22
N LEU A 477 12.05 18.72 2.78
CA LEU A 477 12.40 17.31 2.76
C LEU A 477 12.46 16.84 1.31
N TYR A 478 13.57 16.24 0.91
CA TYR A 478 13.81 15.83 -0.46
C TYR A 478 14.23 14.36 -0.55
N VAL A 479 13.63 13.63 -1.50
CA VAL A 479 13.88 12.20 -1.72
C VAL A 479 14.14 11.98 -3.20
N ASP A 480 15.30 11.42 -3.53
CA ASP A 480 15.65 10.99 -4.89
C ASP A 480 16.57 9.76 -4.87
N ASN A 481 16.86 9.23 -6.07
CA ASN A 481 17.69 8.02 -6.20
C ASN A 481 19.18 8.24 -5.88
N TRP A 482 19.63 9.47 -5.70
CA TRP A 482 21.02 9.80 -5.38
C TRP A 482 21.25 9.85 -3.87
N LEU A 483 20.34 10.48 -3.15
CA LEU A 483 20.48 10.80 -1.73
C LEU A 483 19.78 9.79 -0.81
N CYS A 484 18.65 9.22 -1.24
CA CYS A 484 17.71 8.51 -0.37
C CYS A 484 17.37 7.11 -0.90
N ASN A 485 18.41 6.34 -1.24
CA ASN A 485 18.26 5.06 -1.92
C ASN A 485 19.10 3.93 -1.28
N PRO A 486 18.55 3.19 -0.30
CA PRO A 486 19.24 2.06 0.32
C PRO A 486 19.61 0.94 -0.66
N TYR A 487 18.81 0.73 -1.71
CA TYR A 487 19.14 -0.19 -2.79
C TYR A 487 20.38 0.25 -3.56
N GLY A 488 20.53 1.55 -3.81
CA GLY A 488 21.73 2.15 -4.38
C GLY A 488 22.97 1.90 -3.54
N GLU A 489 22.90 2.11 -2.21
CA GLU A 489 24.01 1.79 -1.29
C GLU A 489 24.35 0.30 -1.29
N TRP A 490 23.34 -0.58 -1.23
CA TRP A 490 23.53 -2.03 -1.30
C TRP A 490 24.26 -2.45 -2.58
N ARG A 491 23.90 -1.87 -3.73
CA ARG A 491 24.59 -2.10 -5.00
C ARG A 491 26.04 -1.63 -4.97
N ARG A 492 26.32 -0.44 -4.43
CA ARG A 492 27.69 0.09 -4.30
C ARG A 492 28.56 -0.77 -3.39
N LEU A 493 27.96 -1.47 -2.43
CA LEU A 493 28.63 -2.42 -1.55
C LEU A 493 28.86 -3.81 -2.19
N GLY A 494 28.50 -4.01 -3.46
CA GLY A 494 28.64 -5.29 -4.14
C GLY A 494 27.49 -6.27 -3.88
N MET A 495 26.33 -5.77 -3.47
CA MET A 495 25.10 -6.56 -3.23
C MET A 495 25.32 -7.75 -2.27
N PRO A 496 25.91 -7.55 -1.09
CA PRO A 496 26.17 -8.63 -0.15
C PRO A 496 24.86 -9.35 0.23
N VAL A 497 24.87 -10.68 0.15
CA VAL A 497 23.71 -11.53 0.54
C VAL A 497 23.49 -11.46 2.06
N PHE A 498 24.58 -11.46 2.82
CA PHE A 498 24.61 -11.28 4.28
C PHE A 498 25.42 -10.01 4.61
N PRO A 499 24.78 -8.83 4.65
CA PRO A 499 25.50 -7.60 4.98
C PRO A 499 26.02 -7.60 6.42
N SER A 500 27.20 -7.05 6.65
CA SER A 500 27.72 -6.80 8.00
C SER A 500 26.95 -5.68 8.72
N ALA A 501 27.12 -5.56 10.04
CA ALA A 501 26.51 -4.47 10.81
C ALA A 501 26.90 -3.07 10.27
N ALA A 502 28.16 -2.91 9.82
CA ALA A 502 28.62 -1.67 9.19
C ALA A 502 27.95 -1.41 7.83
N GLN A 503 27.77 -2.46 7.02
CA GLN A 503 27.06 -2.35 5.74
C GLN A 503 25.58 -2.01 5.95
N PHE A 504 24.91 -2.61 6.94
CA PHE A 504 23.55 -2.23 7.32
C PHE A 504 23.45 -0.77 7.75
N ARG A 505 24.37 -0.27 8.61
CA ARG A 505 24.40 1.16 8.99
C ARG A 505 24.54 2.06 7.78
N ARG A 506 25.40 1.72 6.83
CA ARG A 506 25.58 2.50 5.59
C ARG A 506 24.30 2.53 4.74
N MET A 507 23.64 1.40 4.55
CA MET A 507 22.37 1.35 3.80
C MET A 507 21.25 2.11 4.53
N ARG A 508 21.15 1.99 5.86
CA ARG A 508 20.16 2.71 6.67
C ARG A 508 20.35 4.23 6.65
N ALA A 509 21.58 4.70 6.49
CA ALA A 509 21.86 6.12 6.34
C ALA A 509 21.20 6.75 5.10
N ALA A 510 20.69 5.95 4.16
CA ALA A 510 19.95 6.40 2.98
C ALA A 510 18.43 6.18 3.07
N GLU A 511 17.87 5.82 4.22
CA GLU A 511 16.41 5.60 4.40
C GLU A 511 15.60 6.90 4.53
N ASP A 512 16.16 7.89 5.24
CA ASP A 512 15.51 9.16 5.53
C ASP A 512 15.66 10.18 4.38
N PRO A 513 14.67 11.09 4.21
CA PRO A 513 14.81 12.21 3.30
C PRO A 513 16.02 13.09 3.62
N ALA A 514 16.59 13.71 2.60
CA ALA A 514 17.50 14.84 2.81
C ALA A 514 16.69 16.01 3.37
N ALA A 515 17.04 16.46 4.57
CA ALA A 515 16.31 17.51 5.29
C ALA A 515 17.15 18.79 5.42
N VAL A 516 16.56 19.93 5.07
CA VAL A 516 17.13 21.26 5.37
C VAL A 516 16.61 21.73 6.72
N LYS A 517 17.49 22.25 7.58
CA LYS A 517 17.10 22.79 8.89
C LYS A 517 16.02 23.87 8.75
N PRO A 518 15.14 24.05 9.75
CA PRO A 518 14.12 25.09 9.74
C PRO A 518 14.69 26.47 9.42
N ARG A 519 14.05 27.19 8.50
CA ARG A 519 14.39 28.58 8.15
C ARG A 519 13.18 29.47 8.35
N SER A 520 13.41 30.71 8.80
CA SER A 520 12.35 31.70 8.92
C SER A 520 11.63 31.92 7.59
N PHE A 521 10.31 31.96 7.65
CA PHE A 521 9.48 32.30 6.50
C PHE A 521 9.48 33.82 6.29
N PRO A 522 9.54 34.33 5.04
CA PRO A 522 9.56 35.76 4.79
C PRO A 522 8.32 36.49 5.34
N SER A 523 8.53 37.64 5.98
CA SER A 523 7.45 38.46 6.56
C SER A 523 6.44 39.00 5.55
N SER A 524 6.77 38.96 4.25
CA SER A 524 5.87 39.29 3.15
C SER A 524 4.73 38.29 2.95
N GLY A 525 4.75 37.13 3.62
CA GLY A 525 3.78 36.04 3.41
C GLY A 525 3.96 35.33 2.06
N ARG A 526 5.12 35.50 1.42
CA ARG A 526 5.47 34.93 0.12
C ARG A 526 6.84 34.26 0.15
N LEU A 527 6.94 33.07 -0.45
CA LEU A 527 8.18 32.32 -0.57
C LEU A 527 8.33 31.81 -2.00
N THR A 528 9.50 32.02 -2.61
CA THR A 528 9.84 31.45 -3.92
C THR A 528 11.09 30.59 -3.79
N LEU A 529 10.96 29.30 -4.08
CA LEU A 529 12.05 28.34 -4.12
C LEU A 529 12.33 27.93 -5.57
N ARG A 530 13.59 27.61 -5.88
CA ARG A 530 14.01 27.13 -7.20
C ARG A 530 14.82 25.82 -7.11
N PRO A 531 14.26 24.75 -6.53
CA PRO A 531 14.99 23.52 -6.35
C PRO A 531 15.14 22.77 -7.69
N PRO A 532 16.27 22.11 -7.95
CA PRO A 532 16.36 21.13 -9.02
C PRO A 532 15.51 19.91 -8.65
N LEU A 533 14.62 19.46 -9.55
CA LEU A 533 13.79 18.27 -9.34
C LEU A 533 14.33 17.11 -10.19
N ALA A 534 14.92 16.10 -9.54
CA ALA A 534 15.33 14.88 -10.24
C ALA A 534 14.10 14.05 -10.69
N LEU A 535 14.28 13.14 -11.64
CA LEU A 535 13.21 12.27 -12.11
C LEU A 535 13.64 10.79 -11.97
N PRO A 536 13.22 10.07 -10.91
CA PRO A 536 12.17 10.41 -9.95
C PRO A 536 12.66 11.27 -8.77
N SER A 537 11.74 12.02 -8.16
CA SER A 537 11.94 12.62 -6.84
C SER A 537 10.63 13.01 -6.14
N LEU A 538 10.73 13.28 -4.85
CA LEU A 538 9.70 13.91 -4.03
C LEU A 538 10.32 15.10 -3.29
N LEU A 539 9.61 16.23 -3.31
CA LEU A 539 9.94 17.42 -2.52
C LEU A 539 8.74 17.78 -1.65
N LEU A 540 8.95 17.81 -0.33
CA LEU A 540 7.97 18.31 0.61
C LEU A 540 8.47 19.63 1.21
N VAL A 541 7.64 20.67 1.14
CA VAL A 541 7.83 21.93 1.84
C VAL A 541 6.78 22.00 2.96
N HIS A 542 7.24 21.99 4.20
CA HIS A 542 6.39 22.07 5.38
C HIS A 542 6.56 23.44 6.02
N VAL A 543 5.50 24.25 6.04
CA VAL A 543 5.47 25.58 6.66
C VAL A 543 4.68 25.47 7.95
N CYS A 544 5.25 25.93 9.06
CA CYS A 544 4.61 25.89 10.37
C CYS A 544 4.72 27.23 11.08
N ALA A 545 3.62 27.68 11.67
CA ALA A 545 3.64 28.66 12.75
C ALA A 545 3.99 27.95 14.07
N ARG A 546 4.59 28.69 15.01
CA ARG A 546 5.03 28.15 16.31
C ARG A 546 3.84 27.92 17.25
N PRO A 547 3.55 26.69 17.70
CA PRO A 547 2.60 26.45 18.78
C PRO A 547 3.08 27.09 20.09
N GLU A 548 2.14 27.50 20.95
CA GLU A 548 2.46 28.09 22.25
C GLU A 548 3.20 27.07 23.13
N GLU A 549 2.68 25.85 23.20
CA GLU A 549 3.27 24.75 23.98
C GLU A 549 4.30 23.93 23.17
N PRO A 550 5.29 23.31 23.84
CA PRO A 550 6.20 22.34 23.21
C PRO A 550 5.46 21.03 22.85
N PRO A 551 6.12 20.11 22.11
CA PRO A 551 5.55 18.80 21.80
C PRO A 551 5.14 18.01 23.05
N GLY A 552 4.10 17.20 22.92
CA GLY A 552 3.69 16.26 23.96
C GLY A 552 4.62 15.04 24.08
N GLN A 553 4.26 14.12 24.98
CA GLN A 553 5.10 12.99 25.36
C GLN A 553 5.04 11.84 24.34
N VAL A 554 6.19 11.23 24.05
CA VAL A 554 6.28 9.95 23.33
C VAL A 554 5.79 8.80 24.21
N THR A 555 4.95 7.90 23.68
CA THR A 555 4.39 6.77 24.41
C THR A 555 4.77 5.42 23.81
N ARG A 556 4.49 4.32 24.52
CA ARG A 556 4.64 2.94 24.04
C ARG A 556 6.03 2.58 23.51
N LEU A 557 7.08 3.20 24.06
CA LEU A 557 8.45 2.81 23.74
C LEU A 557 8.66 1.33 24.05
N ARG A 558 9.27 0.60 23.12
CA ARG A 558 9.67 -0.81 23.25
C ARG A 558 11.02 -1.02 22.59
N ALA A 559 11.80 -1.96 23.14
CA ALA A 559 13.06 -2.41 22.57
C ALA A 559 12.92 -3.88 22.14
N LEU A 560 13.08 -4.16 20.86
CA LEU A 560 12.96 -5.50 20.27
C LEU A 560 14.35 -5.99 19.85
N PRO A 561 14.80 -7.16 20.33
CA PRO A 561 16.11 -7.69 19.94
C PRO A 561 16.14 -8.03 18.45
N LEU A 562 17.24 -7.67 17.76
CA LEU A 562 17.48 -8.10 16.38
C LEU A 562 18.51 -9.22 16.33
N THR A 563 19.68 -8.95 16.89
CA THR A 563 20.79 -9.89 17.05
C THR A 563 21.73 -9.32 18.11
N ARG A 564 22.81 -10.04 18.45
CA ARG A 564 23.79 -9.55 19.42
C ARG A 564 24.34 -8.17 19.02
N GLY A 565 24.34 -7.25 19.98
CA GLY A 565 24.75 -5.85 19.81
C GLY A 565 23.78 -4.98 19.03
N GLN A 566 22.56 -5.47 18.72
CA GLN A 566 21.61 -4.74 17.88
C GLN A 566 20.16 -4.91 18.34
N LEU A 567 19.44 -3.80 18.42
CA LEU A 567 18.01 -3.79 18.75
C LEU A 567 17.25 -2.75 17.94
N LEU A 568 15.93 -2.92 17.93
CA LEU A 568 14.96 -2.04 17.32
C LEU A 568 14.20 -1.29 18.41
N LEU A 569 14.26 0.04 18.41
CA LEU A 569 13.38 0.88 19.21
C LEU A 569 12.16 1.25 18.38
N VAL A 570 10.96 1.09 18.96
CA VAL A 570 9.68 1.50 18.35
C VAL A 570 8.88 2.25 19.40
N TRP A 571 8.18 3.30 19.00
CA TRP A 571 7.32 4.10 19.89
C TRP A 571 6.08 4.61 19.16
N SER A 572 5.21 5.30 19.91
CA SER A 572 4.02 5.97 19.39
C SER A 572 4.12 7.48 19.57
N ASP A 573 3.57 8.20 18.61
CA ASP A 573 3.40 9.65 18.60
C ASP A 573 1.97 10.10 18.93
N GLU A 574 1.11 9.19 19.40
CA GLU A 574 -0.33 9.43 19.64
C GLU A 574 -0.64 10.62 20.58
N ARG A 575 0.34 11.05 21.39
CA ARG A 575 0.25 12.18 22.33
C ARG A 575 1.24 13.31 22.06
N VAL A 576 1.96 13.28 20.94
CA VAL A 576 2.95 14.31 20.60
C VAL A 576 2.28 15.61 20.13
N GLY A 577 1.09 15.50 19.50
CA GLY A 577 0.30 16.65 19.09
C GLY A 577 0.70 17.17 17.70
N SER A 578 1.49 18.25 17.67
CA SER A 578 1.87 18.92 16.42
C SER A 578 2.74 18.06 15.49
N LYS A 579 2.52 18.18 14.17
CA LYS A 579 3.35 17.56 13.12
C LYS A 579 4.66 18.31 12.83
N CYS A 580 4.88 19.48 13.42
CA CYS A 580 6.05 20.34 13.15
C CYS A 580 7.32 19.85 13.88
N LEU A 581 7.69 18.60 13.62
CA LEU A 581 8.76 17.87 14.31
C LEU A 581 10.02 17.81 13.46
N TRP A 582 11.15 18.17 14.04
CA TRP A 582 12.47 18.02 13.42
C TRP A 582 12.97 16.58 13.51
N THR A 583 12.88 15.98 14.71
CA THR A 583 13.35 14.62 14.96
C THR A 583 12.82 14.10 16.30
N TYR A 584 13.06 12.83 16.58
CA TYR A 584 13.02 12.28 17.93
C TYR A 584 14.42 12.18 18.53
N GLU A 585 14.69 12.83 19.65
CA GLU A 585 15.93 12.62 20.39
C GLU A 585 15.84 11.30 21.15
N ILE A 586 16.86 10.45 20.97
CA ILE A 586 16.96 9.16 21.65
C ILE A 586 18.14 9.24 22.60
N GLN A 587 17.93 8.89 23.86
CA GLN A 587 18.99 8.79 24.85
C GLN A 587 19.16 7.35 25.33
N PHE A 588 20.41 6.97 25.56
CA PHE A 588 20.80 5.68 26.08
C PHE A 588 21.62 5.86 27.36
N CYS A 589 21.28 5.08 28.38
CA CYS A 589 22.00 4.98 29.63
C CYS A 589 22.50 3.54 29.78
N PRO A 590 23.80 3.25 29.64
CA PRO A 590 24.33 1.92 29.96
C PRO A 590 24.13 1.61 31.45
N GLU A 591 24.26 0.34 31.85
CA GLU A 591 24.11 -0.04 33.26
C GLU A 591 25.08 0.75 34.16
N GLY A 592 24.55 1.35 35.23
CA GLY A 592 25.32 2.20 36.15
C GLY A 592 25.79 3.54 35.59
N GLY A 593 25.35 3.92 34.39
CA GLY A 593 25.72 5.18 33.72
C GLY A 593 24.72 6.31 33.86
N VAL A 594 24.86 7.32 33.00
CA VAL A 594 23.91 8.43 32.81
C VAL A 594 23.37 8.42 31.39
N PHE A 595 22.17 8.96 31.20
CA PHE A 595 21.59 9.10 29.86
C PHE A 595 22.43 10.05 28.99
N ALA A 596 22.85 9.56 27.83
CA ALA A 596 23.53 10.32 26.79
C ALA A 596 22.78 10.24 25.46
N PRO A 597 22.77 11.31 24.64
CA PRO A 597 22.15 11.30 23.32
C PRO A 597 22.82 10.31 22.35
N ILE A 598 22.02 9.63 21.53
CA ILE A 598 22.50 8.84 20.40
C ILE A 598 22.54 9.74 19.15
N SER A 599 23.74 10.02 18.66
CA SER A 599 23.94 10.77 17.41
C SER A 599 23.39 10.01 16.20
N ARG A 600 22.48 10.65 15.45
CA ARG A 600 21.85 10.08 14.25
C ARG A 600 21.39 11.17 13.28
N LYS A 601 21.04 10.78 12.05
CA LYS A 601 20.32 11.67 11.12
C LYS A 601 18.95 12.07 11.69
N PRO A 602 18.46 13.29 11.43
CA PRO A 602 17.12 13.68 11.84
C PRO A 602 16.08 12.78 11.16
N SER A 603 15.11 12.29 11.93
CA SER A 603 14.01 11.48 11.40
C SER A 603 12.79 11.58 12.31
N THR A 604 11.63 11.73 11.65
CA THR A 604 10.30 11.68 12.25
C THR A 604 9.66 10.29 12.16
N PHE A 605 10.39 9.29 11.65
CA PHE A 605 9.91 7.91 11.64
C PHE A 605 9.93 7.34 13.07
N ASN A 606 8.84 6.69 13.50
CA ASN A 606 8.65 6.24 14.89
C ASN A 606 9.38 4.92 15.23
N LEU A 607 10.53 4.71 14.61
CA LEU A 607 11.33 3.50 14.74
C LEU A 607 12.79 3.80 14.46
N PHE A 608 13.70 3.18 15.20
CA PHE A 608 15.14 3.31 15.01
C PHE A 608 15.88 2.01 15.34
N VAL A 609 16.75 1.57 14.43
CA VAL A 609 17.67 0.44 14.69
C VAL A 609 18.93 0.96 15.37
N PHE A 610 19.14 0.56 16.63
CA PHE A 610 20.37 0.87 17.36
C PHE A 610 21.38 -0.26 17.14
N SER A 611 22.51 0.09 16.49
CA SER A 611 23.60 -0.82 16.12
C SER A 611 24.94 -0.11 16.37
N PRO A 612 25.35 0.10 17.63
CA PRO A 612 26.56 0.83 17.96
C PRO A 612 27.82 0.04 17.56
N ASP A 613 28.91 0.75 17.22
CA ASP A 613 30.21 0.12 16.91
C ASP A 613 30.76 -0.72 18.08
N THR A 614 30.44 -0.34 19.31
CA THR A 614 30.85 -1.05 20.53
C THR A 614 30.05 -2.31 20.81
N ALA A 615 28.93 -2.54 20.09
CA ALA A 615 27.94 -3.58 20.37
C ALA A 615 27.33 -3.54 21.80
N VAL A 616 27.51 -2.43 22.54
CA VAL A 616 26.94 -2.26 23.88
C VAL A 616 25.51 -1.74 23.78
N VAL A 617 24.54 -2.58 24.12
CA VAL A 617 23.10 -2.28 24.04
C VAL A 617 22.34 -2.52 25.35
N SER A 618 22.94 -3.18 26.34
CA SER A 618 22.31 -3.37 27.66
C SER A 618 22.28 -2.05 28.43
N GLY A 619 21.09 -1.66 28.91
CA GLY A 619 20.87 -0.39 29.59
C GLY A 619 19.42 0.07 29.51
N SER A 620 19.21 1.37 29.64
CA SER A 620 17.89 2.01 29.53
C SER A 620 17.82 3.00 28.38
N TYR A 621 16.68 3.04 27.71
CA TYR A 621 16.39 3.92 26.58
C TYR A 621 15.23 4.84 26.90
N ARG A 622 15.29 6.08 26.43
CA ARG A 622 14.15 7.02 26.46
C ARG A 622 14.15 7.89 25.20
N VAL A 623 12.98 8.34 24.79
CA VAL A 623 12.79 9.11 23.56
C VAL A 623 11.94 10.34 23.84
N CYS A 624 12.27 11.50 23.24
CA CYS A 624 11.40 12.66 23.21
C CYS A 624 11.30 13.24 21.79
N ALA A 625 10.20 13.94 21.50
CA ALA A 625 10.04 14.68 20.25
C ALA A 625 10.77 16.03 20.35
N VAL A 626 11.34 16.51 19.24
CA VAL A 626 11.97 17.83 19.12
C VAL A 626 11.33 18.57 17.96
N ASP A 627 10.76 19.75 18.21
CA ASP A 627 10.10 20.55 17.18
C ASP A 627 11.06 21.39 16.32
N TYR A 628 10.52 22.12 15.34
CA TYR A 628 11.29 23.00 14.46
C TYR A 628 11.95 24.20 15.17
N TRP A 629 11.55 24.52 16.39
CA TRP A 629 12.14 25.58 17.22
C TRP A 629 13.07 25.01 18.30
N ALA A 630 13.53 23.77 18.12
CA ALA A 630 14.43 23.07 19.02
C ALA A 630 13.89 22.92 20.46
N ARG A 631 12.56 22.90 20.64
CA ARG A 631 11.94 22.62 21.94
C ARG A 631 11.73 21.11 22.09
N PRO A 632 12.25 20.50 23.17
CA PRO A 632 11.97 19.11 23.47
C PRO A 632 10.61 18.97 24.14
N GLY A 633 9.86 17.92 23.78
CA GLY A 633 8.76 17.42 24.58
C GLY A 633 9.26 16.59 25.78
N PRO A 634 8.36 16.15 26.68
CA PRO A 634 8.71 15.24 27.75
C PRO A 634 9.26 13.91 27.21
N PHE A 635 10.26 13.36 27.89
CA PHE A 635 10.74 12.00 27.60
C PHE A 635 9.65 10.96 27.85
N SER A 636 9.65 9.91 27.03
CA SER A 636 8.88 8.70 27.28
C SER A 636 9.26 8.07 28.63
N SER A 637 8.39 7.19 29.14
CA SER A 637 8.82 6.25 30.18
C SER A 637 10.05 5.46 29.69
N PRO A 638 11.12 5.34 30.49
CA PRO A 638 12.30 4.59 30.08
C PRO A 638 12.00 3.10 29.90
N VAL A 639 12.66 2.48 28.92
CA VAL A 639 12.63 1.03 28.70
C VAL A 639 14.00 0.46 28.99
N ARG A 640 14.06 -0.48 29.94
CA ARG A 640 15.27 -1.25 30.20
C ARG A 640 15.36 -2.41 29.21
N TYR A 641 16.54 -2.60 28.64
CA TYR A 641 16.88 -3.74 27.80
C TYR A 641 18.12 -4.42 28.37
N LEU A 642 18.08 -5.75 28.45
CA LEU A 642 19.19 -6.59 28.85
C LEU A 642 19.43 -7.60 27.74
N GLU A 643 20.59 -7.51 27.11
CA GLU A 643 21.02 -8.54 26.17
C GLU A 643 21.31 -9.83 26.93
N ALA A 644 20.69 -10.94 26.49
CA ALA A 644 20.96 -12.24 27.08
C ALA A 644 22.45 -12.62 26.87
N PRO A 645 23.11 -13.24 27.85
CA PRO A 645 24.48 -13.74 27.67
C PRO A 645 24.54 -14.69 26.46
N ALA A 646 25.66 -14.68 25.74
CA ALA A 646 25.87 -15.64 24.66
C ALA A 646 25.86 -17.07 25.24
N SER A 647 24.88 -17.88 24.83
CA SER A 647 24.78 -19.31 25.15
C SER A 647 25.66 -20.15 24.27
#